data_AF-A0A357Z2C9-F1
#
_entry.id   AF-A0A357Z2C9-F1
#
_cell.length_a   1.000
_cell.length_b   1.000
_cell.length_c   1.000
_cell.angle_alpha   90.00
_cell.angle_beta   90.00
_cell.angle_gamma   90.00
#
_symmetry.space_group_name_H-M   'P 1'
#
loop_
_entity.id
_entity.type
_entity.pdbx_description
1 polymer ?
#
loop_
_entity_poly.entity_id
_entity_poly.type
_entity_poly.pdbx_seq_one_letter_code
_entity_poly.pdbx_strand_id
1 'polypeptide(L)'
;MKTGSRILAGLLAAAVLISSSMASAGAAAPSVTTDESMYVNLDHYGKVSQVNVVKRVNLNGNSKFTDYGSYEKVSNMTNLAKPSVSAQGVSWNLPESTGNFFYECTLRPEAASLPWSFDVSYRLNGVPADAGRLAGAAGTVEISVKAVPNKKANAYYRNNMLLQVGTMVDMENTLSVEAPGAQVQTVGKSKFVVFAALPGEEKTFTLRIGTKKFETDGLVIMMVPGTLDQMKDLKDIKEDKDTVEDSVDAIHDSTDAILGTVESMSAGLRRAQSGLSSLDRARGTISAAKDGLYDKADLSLADLSAIAQQTALLVPHLQSAQQMVEDVNGDMNALTKTVEDTKPSLNALDGSIGEIQSDMADLRDVLKDIENASDDRKSVQDDMEDNIKRAREIIEETKDDIDSAQGDLGDLKDNLSNLKTKLDGLNSFLKNSPSQPAASGQTPSPVESQLNTLITVMSKLTSATQPVVSSTESMVGTLETICDDADDYLGTAKEIANQADDTADLADDMVDLGDVYFDALENGAHAGNSLLKHSSELGSSAQKLLRQGQTIIDRASALNGTMNRYKPETVAALKDTEELTRRLTNALNSSNAFLSSFESTMKDSDGNLDAGTRDSLSGTIDVLGKSLDGIAETPTIRKANDAVKDAFDKETGRYEDDSNLLNLDAEAKPISFTSAKNPSPGSIQVILRTEEINVESKEESTEDLEKEKEKMGPFQRMIQVFQKIWQAVADAFKE
;
A
#
# COMPACT_ATOMS: atom_id res chain seq x y z
N MET A 1 -51.05 -55.70 83.03
CA MET A 1 -49.63 -55.32 83.28
C MET A 1 -49.19 -55.63 84.72
N LYS A 2 -49.29 -56.89 85.19
CA LYS A 2 -48.90 -57.28 86.56
C LYS A 2 -48.13 -58.61 86.65
N THR A 3 -47.55 -59.06 85.54
CA THR A 3 -46.88 -60.39 85.47
C THR A 3 -45.49 -60.37 84.83
N GLY A 4 -45.05 -59.25 84.23
CA GLY A 4 -43.66 -59.08 83.74
C GLY A 4 -42.67 -58.50 84.77
N SER A 5 -43.15 -57.94 85.88
CA SER A 5 -42.31 -57.20 86.85
C SER A 5 -41.78 -58.03 88.02
N ARG A 6 -42.10 -59.34 88.09
CA ARG A 6 -41.66 -60.23 89.19
C ARG A 6 -40.61 -61.27 88.80
N ILE A 7 -40.31 -61.43 87.51
CA ILE A 7 -39.21 -62.29 87.02
C ILE A 7 -37.90 -61.48 86.89
N LEU A 8 -37.98 -60.17 86.68
CA LEU A 8 -36.81 -59.27 86.67
C LEU A 8 -36.26 -58.96 88.09
N ALA A 9 -37.07 -59.14 89.13
CA ALA A 9 -36.66 -58.94 90.53
C ALA A 9 -36.10 -60.22 91.20
N GLY A 10 -36.28 -61.40 90.59
CA GLY A 10 -35.71 -62.67 91.04
C GLY A 10 -34.31 -62.95 90.49
N LEU A 11 -33.96 -62.38 89.33
CA LEU A 11 -32.62 -62.48 88.71
C LEU A 11 -31.63 -61.42 89.23
N LEU A 12 -32.10 -60.37 89.90
CA LEU A 12 -31.25 -59.31 90.48
C LEU A 12 -30.82 -59.57 91.95
N ALA A 13 -31.27 -60.65 92.58
CA ALA A 13 -30.99 -60.95 94.00
C ALA A 13 -30.15 -62.23 94.24
N ALA A 14 -29.69 -62.90 93.19
CA ALA A 14 -28.83 -64.09 93.27
C ALA A 14 -27.38 -63.86 92.80
N ALA A 15 -27.00 -62.62 92.43
CA ALA A 15 -25.63 -62.26 92.05
C ALA A 15 -24.97 -61.23 92.99
N VAL A 16 -25.64 -60.88 94.10
CA VAL A 16 -25.07 -60.07 95.18
C VAL A 16 -24.99 -60.93 96.43
N LEU A 17 -23.98 -61.79 96.49
CA LEU A 17 -23.40 -62.30 97.74
C LEU A 17 -22.00 -62.84 97.42
N ILE A 18 -21.03 -62.27 98.14
CA ILE A 18 -19.57 -62.56 98.16
C ILE A 18 -18.72 -61.69 97.21
N SER A 19 -18.61 -60.44 97.65
CA SER A 19 -17.35 -59.77 98.01
C SER A 19 -16.28 -59.62 96.94
N SER A 20 -16.33 -58.45 96.32
CA SER A 20 -15.19 -57.58 96.03
C SER A 20 -14.07 -57.72 97.06
N SER A 21 -13.08 -58.55 96.75
CA SER A 21 -11.70 -58.28 97.17
C SER A 21 -11.16 -57.28 96.15
N MET A 22 -10.63 -56.17 96.65
CA MET A 22 -9.80 -55.26 95.88
C MET A 22 -8.77 -56.12 95.17
N ALA A 23 -8.83 -56.20 93.84
CA ALA A 23 -7.62 -56.53 93.10
C ALA A 23 -6.70 -55.36 93.38
N SER A 24 -5.76 -55.56 94.31
CA SER A 24 -4.55 -54.77 94.33
C SER A 24 -4.10 -54.69 92.88
N ALA A 25 -3.94 -53.47 92.36
CA ALA A 25 -3.16 -53.25 91.16
C ALA A 25 -1.80 -53.88 91.44
N GLY A 26 -1.62 -55.13 91.02
CA GLY A 26 -0.35 -55.82 91.07
C GLY A 26 0.52 -55.08 90.08
N ALA A 27 1.28 -54.10 90.57
CA ALA A 27 2.46 -53.64 89.86
C ALA A 27 3.17 -54.89 89.34
N ALA A 28 3.49 -54.92 88.04
CA ALA A 28 4.25 -56.02 87.46
C ALA A 28 5.41 -56.34 88.40
N ALA A 29 5.55 -57.62 88.78
CA ALA A 29 6.56 -58.03 89.73
C ALA A 29 7.89 -57.40 89.31
N PRO A 30 8.56 -56.66 90.21
CA PRO A 30 9.73 -55.87 89.84
C PRO A 30 10.71 -56.76 89.08
N SER A 31 11.06 -56.42 87.84
CA SER A 31 11.95 -57.26 87.04
C SER A 31 13.40 -57.06 87.48
N VAL A 32 14.21 -58.10 87.32
CA VAL A 32 15.64 -58.02 87.56
C VAL A 32 16.26 -57.05 86.55
N THR A 33 17.04 -56.09 87.03
CA THR A 33 17.79 -55.14 86.18
C THR A 33 19.27 -55.45 86.25
N THR A 34 19.98 -55.24 85.13
CA THR A 34 21.39 -55.58 85.02
C THR A 34 22.17 -54.39 84.49
N ASP A 35 23.35 -54.13 85.06
CA ASP A 35 24.38 -53.28 84.49
C ASP A 35 25.49 -54.19 83.96
N GLU A 36 25.98 -53.95 82.74
CA GLU A 36 26.98 -54.80 82.10
C GLU A 36 28.28 -54.03 81.82
N SER A 37 29.40 -54.61 82.24
CA SER A 37 30.74 -54.10 81.92
C SER A 37 31.52 -55.18 81.19
N MET A 38 31.87 -54.94 79.94
CA MET A 38 32.75 -55.82 79.18
C MET A 38 34.20 -55.41 79.40
N TYR A 39 35.00 -56.33 79.92
CA TYR A 39 36.43 -56.20 80.08
C TYR A 39 37.15 -57.03 79.01
N VAL A 40 38.02 -56.39 78.26
CA VAL A 40 38.76 -57.03 77.17
C VAL A 40 40.26 -56.83 77.35
N ASN A 41 41.00 -57.92 77.47
CA ASN A 41 42.45 -57.87 77.40
C ASN A 41 42.88 -57.91 75.94
N LEU A 42 43.80 -57.01 75.59
CA LEU A 42 44.43 -56.90 74.29
C LEU A 42 45.91 -57.21 74.44
N ASP A 43 46.50 -57.87 73.43
CA ASP A 43 47.95 -57.94 73.33
C ASP A 43 48.58 -56.56 73.05
N HIS A 44 49.91 -56.48 73.05
CA HIS A 44 50.61 -55.23 72.74
C HIS A 44 50.23 -54.58 71.40
N TYR A 45 49.67 -55.32 70.46
CA TYR A 45 49.33 -54.85 69.11
C TYR A 45 47.81 -54.59 68.93
N GLY A 46 47.01 -54.73 69.98
CA GLY A 46 45.57 -54.43 69.97
C GLY A 46 44.67 -55.61 69.62
N LYS A 47 45.19 -56.85 69.56
CA LYS A 47 44.40 -58.05 69.30
C LYS A 47 43.77 -58.59 70.58
N VAL A 48 42.50 -58.96 70.50
CA VAL A 48 41.73 -59.53 71.63
C VAL A 48 42.32 -60.87 72.09
N SER A 49 42.67 -60.98 73.36
CA SER A 49 43.17 -62.20 74.00
C SER A 49 42.11 -62.85 74.92
N GLN A 50 41.43 -62.05 75.74
CA GLN A 50 40.41 -62.53 76.68
C GLN A 50 39.26 -61.53 76.78
N VAL A 51 38.02 -62.04 76.90
CA VAL A 51 36.81 -61.22 77.07
C VAL A 51 36.01 -61.73 78.25
N ASN A 52 35.77 -60.86 79.21
CA ASN A 52 34.92 -61.12 80.36
C ASN A 52 33.81 -60.07 80.43
N VAL A 53 32.58 -60.50 80.70
CA VAL A 53 31.46 -59.59 80.96
C VAL A 53 31.06 -59.72 82.41
N VAL A 54 31.30 -58.65 83.18
CA VAL A 54 30.85 -58.54 84.57
C VAL A 54 29.46 -57.95 84.58
N LYS A 55 28.55 -58.65 85.26
CA LYS A 55 27.15 -58.25 85.38
C LYS A 55 26.82 -57.93 86.81
N ARG A 56 26.41 -56.69 87.05
CA ARG A 56 25.81 -56.28 88.31
C ARG A 56 24.30 -56.40 88.15
N VAL A 57 23.71 -57.30 88.92
CA VAL A 57 22.29 -57.60 88.91
C VAL A 57 21.65 -56.99 90.14
N ASN A 58 20.71 -56.07 89.92
CA ASN A 58 19.79 -55.66 90.97
C ASN A 58 18.56 -56.57 90.91
N LEU A 59 18.44 -57.39 91.95
CA LEU A 59 17.41 -58.41 92.04
C LEU A 59 16.00 -57.84 92.22
N ASN A 60 15.88 -56.59 92.71
CA ASN A 60 14.61 -55.91 92.99
C ASN A 60 13.59 -56.79 93.74
N GLY A 61 14.04 -57.65 94.67
CA GLY A 61 13.20 -58.58 95.43
C GLY A 61 13.03 -59.99 94.83
N ASN A 62 13.58 -60.26 93.65
CA ASN A 62 13.61 -61.62 93.07
C ASN A 62 14.76 -62.46 93.65
N SER A 63 14.56 -63.76 93.77
CA SER A 63 15.62 -64.72 94.12
C SER A 63 16.10 -65.56 92.94
N LYS A 64 15.43 -65.45 91.78
CA LYS A 64 15.71 -66.26 90.60
C LYS A 64 15.71 -65.42 89.33
N PHE A 65 16.69 -65.64 88.46
CA PHE A 65 16.74 -65.06 87.12
C PHE A 65 17.52 -65.94 86.16
N THR A 66 17.35 -65.68 84.86
CA THR A 66 18.09 -66.35 83.78
C THR A 66 18.69 -65.29 82.88
N ASP A 67 19.94 -65.54 82.50
CA ASP A 67 20.72 -64.68 81.64
C ASP A 67 21.17 -65.48 80.41
N TYR A 68 20.81 -65.00 79.23
CA TYR A 68 21.05 -65.66 77.96
C TYR A 68 22.41 -65.26 77.38
N GLY A 69 23.14 -66.25 76.87
CA GLY A 69 24.42 -66.04 76.20
C GLY A 69 25.20 -67.34 76.06
N SER A 70 26.34 -67.26 75.36
CA SER A 70 27.26 -68.38 75.19
C SER A 70 28.50 -68.16 76.03
N TYR A 71 28.62 -68.89 77.13
CA TYR A 71 29.65 -68.69 78.16
C TYR A 71 30.63 -69.86 78.18
N GLU A 72 31.93 -69.56 78.18
CA GLU A 72 32.98 -70.58 78.41
C GLU A 72 33.10 -70.91 79.89
N LYS A 73 33.00 -69.88 80.72
CA LYS A 73 33.08 -69.97 82.18
C LYS A 73 32.15 -68.93 82.79
N VAL A 74 31.51 -69.29 83.90
CA VAL A 74 30.70 -68.37 84.71
C VAL A 74 31.21 -68.43 86.15
N SER A 75 31.56 -67.28 86.72
CA SER A 75 32.12 -67.13 88.06
C SER A 75 31.20 -66.28 88.94
N ASN A 76 30.86 -66.75 90.14
CA ASN A 76 30.14 -65.95 91.12
C ASN A 76 31.13 -65.08 91.89
N MET A 77 30.90 -63.77 91.93
CA MET A 77 31.78 -62.82 92.62
C MET A 77 31.22 -62.31 93.95
N THR A 78 30.01 -62.74 94.33
CA THR A 78 29.28 -62.18 95.49
C THR A 78 29.20 -63.17 96.65
N ASN A 79 28.84 -64.42 96.36
CA ASN A 79 28.60 -65.43 97.39
C ASN A 79 28.95 -66.83 96.86
N LEU A 80 28.65 -67.85 97.67
CA LEU A 80 28.97 -69.24 97.35
C LEU A 80 27.86 -69.96 96.54
N ALA A 81 26.84 -69.25 96.04
CA ALA A 81 25.78 -69.85 95.24
C ALA A 81 26.34 -70.35 93.90
N LYS A 82 25.90 -71.52 93.44
CA LYS A 82 26.36 -72.11 92.18
C LYS A 82 25.38 -71.85 91.05
N PRO A 83 25.84 -71.45 89.85
CA PRO A 83 24.98 -71.26 88.70
C PRO A 83 24.51 -72.60 88.09
N SER A 84 23.36 -72.58 87.44
CA SER A 84 22.95 -73.62 86.49
C SER A 84 23.28 -73.18 85.07
N VAL A 85 24.39 -73.66 84.53
CA VAL A 85 24.88 -73.29 83.18
C VAL A 85 24.31 -74.25 82.13
N SER A 86 23.83 -73.70 81.01
CA SER A 86 23.35 -74.42 79.84
C SER A 86 23.93 -73.82 78.56
N ALA A 87 23.75 -74.50 77.42
CA ALA A 87 24.19 -73.97 76.12
C ALA A 87 23.46 -72.66 75.70
N GLN A 88 22.34 -72.32 76.33
CA GLN A 88 21.55 -71.13 76.02
C GLN A 88 21.74 -69.98 77.02
N GLY A 89 22.48 -70.20 78.10
CA GLY A 89 22.68 -69.20 79.16
C GLY A 89 22.84 -69.79 80.55
N VAL A 90 22.79 -68.93 81.56
CA VAL A 90 22.94 -69.26 82.97
C VAL A 90 21.70 -68.88 83.78
N SER A 91 21.26 -69.78 84.65
CA SER A 91 20.19 -69.51 85.62
C SER A 91 20.71 -69.51 87.04
N TRP A 92 20.25 -68.55 87.84
CA TRP A 92 20.65 -68.36 89.22
C TRP A 92 19.47 -68.55 90.18
N ASN A 93 19.75 -69.15 91.34
CA ASN A 93 18.83 -69.26 92.46
C ASN A 93 19.56 -68.81 93.73
N LEU A 94 19.24 -67.61 94.21
CA LEU A 94 20.00 -66.88 95.20
C LEU A 94 19.23 -66.78 96.52
N PRO A 95 19.92 -66.68 97.67
CA PRO A 95 19.28 -66.39 98.96
C PRO A 95 18.51 -65.05 98.92
N GLU A 96 17.38 -64.96 99.62
CA GLU A 96 16.49 -63.79 99.61
C GLU A 96 17.15 -62.47 100.08
N SER A 97 18.25 -62.54 100.83
CA SER A 97 19.00 -61.39 101.36
C SER A 97 20.23 -60.97 100.53
N THR A 98 20.38 -61.45 99.29
CA THR A 98 21.61 -61.25 98.49
C THR A 98 21.87 -59.80 98.08
N GLY A 99 20.83 -58.96 97.93
CA GLY A 99 21.01 -57.57 97.50
C GLY A 99 21.54 -57.47 96.06
N ASN A 100 22.59 -56.66 95.84
CA ASN A 100 23.27 -56.58 94.54
C ASN A 100 24.09 -57.85 94.30
N PHE A 101 23.84 -58.51 93.17
CA PHE A 101 24.53 -59.74 92.80
C PHE A 101 25.46 -59.49 91.61
N PHE A 102 26.73 -59.85 91.78
CA PHE A 102 27.79 -59.74 90.78
C PHE A 102 28.27 -61.11 90.36
N TYR A 103 28.36 -61.31 89.04
CA TYR A 103 28.96 -62.49 88.44
C TYR A 103 29.67 -62.12 87.14
N GLU A 104 30.67 -62.92 86.79
CA GLU A 104 31.49 -62.77 85.60
C GLU A 104 31.16 -63.90 84.60
N CYS A 105 31.06 -63.53 83.32
CA CYS A 105 30.94 -64.46 82.21
C CYS A 105 32.13 -64.31 81.25
N THR A 106 32.94 -65.36 81.11
CA THR A 106 33.99 -65.41 80.08
C THR A 106 33.37 -65.78 78.74
N LEU A 107 33.62 -64.96 77.72
CA LEU A 107 33.17 -65.16 76.34
C LEU A 107 34.32 -65.61 75.45
N ARG A 108 33.99 -66.31 74.36
CA ARG A 108 34.93 -66.51 73.26
C ARG A 108 35.32 -65.17 72.64
N PRO A 109 36.60 -64.93 72.32
CA PRO A 109 37.04 -63.70 71.65
C PRO A 109 36.22 -63.34 70.42
N GLU A 110 35.80 -64.33 69.61
CA GLU A 110 35.02 -64.13 68.38
C GLU A 110 33.55 -63.79 68.65
N ALA A 111 33.04 -64.05 69.86
CA ALA A 111 31.67 -63.72 70.27
C ALA A 111 31.53 -62.26 70.72
N ALA A 112 32.64 -61.56 70.99
CA ALA A 112 32.64 -60.17 71.39
C ALA A 112 32.46 -59.23 70.19
N SER A 113 31.31 -58.56 70.12
CA SER A 113 30.99 -57.62 69.06
C SER A 113 31.43 -56.20 69.43
N LEU A 114 32.75 -55.93 69.33
CA LEU A 114 33.30 -54.61 69.61
C LEU A 114 32.98 -53.61 68.48
N PRO A 115 32.58 -52.37 68.79
CA PRO A 115 32.30 -51.35 67.78
C PRO A 115 33.53 -50.82 67.04
N TRP A 116 34.73 -51.00 67.58
CA TRP A 116 36.00 -50.78 66.87
C TRP A 116 36.94 -51.98 67.00
N SER A 117 37.79 -52.14 65.99
CA SER A 117 39.02 -52.92 66.08
C SER A 117 40.22 -51.98 66.22
N PHE A 118 41.25 -52.42 66.93
CA PHE A 118 42.45 -51.64 67.19
C PHE A 118 43.68 -52.28 66.56
N ASP A 119 44.54 -51.46 65.99
CA ASP A 119 45.88 -51.82 65.52
C ASP A 119 46.88 -50.87 66.18
N VAL A 120 47.70 -51.43 67.08
CA VAL A 120 48.69 -50.68 67.85
C VAL A 120 50.07 -50.98 67.30
N SER A 121 50.82 -49.93 66.97
CA SER A 121 52.19 -50.05 66.46
C SER A 121 53.13 -49.09 67.19
N TYR A 122 54.40 -49.47 67.23
CA TYR A 122 55.42 -48.75 67.98
C TYR A 122 56.63 -48.39 67.11
N ARG A 123 57.24 -47.25 67.42
CA ARG A 123 58.53 -46.83 66.85
C ARG A 123 59.45 -46.33 67.95
N LEU A 124 60.73 -46.67 67.87
CA LEU A 124 61.78 -46.11 68.72
C LEU A 124 62.68 -45.22 67.86
N ASN A 125 62.78 -43.94 68.23
CA ASN A 125 63.54 -42.92 67.48
C ASN A 125 63.18 -42.86 65.98
N GLY A 126 61.88 -43.05 65.66
CA GLY A 126 61.34 -43.01 64.29
C GLY A 126 61.39 -44.34 63.52
N VAL A 127 62.07 -45.37 64.03
CA VAL A 127 62.17 -46.69 63.39
C VAL A 127 61.16 -47.66 64.02
N PRO A 128 60.39 -48.43 63.21
CA PRO A 128 59.50 -49.49 63.73
C PRO A 128 60.22 -50.43 64.69
N ALA A 129 59.58 -50.71 65.83
CA ALA A 129 60.16 -51.54 66.89
C ALA A 129 59.10 -52.44 67.52
N ASP A 130 59.50 -53.66 67.89
CA ASP A 130 58.63 -54.60 68.61
C ASP A 130 58.47 -54.19 70.08
N ALA A 131 57.30 -54.43 70.66
CA ALA A 131 56.97 -54.06 72.04
C ALA A 131 58.03 -54.54 73.07
N GLY A 132 58.50 -55.78 72.94
CA GLY A 132 59.52 -56.36 73.83
C GLY A 132 60.89 -55.68 73.79
N ARG A 133 61.18 -54.87 72.76
CA ARG A 133 62.43 -54.09 72.65
C ARG A 133 62.32 -52.69 73.24
N LEU A 134 61.12 -52.27 73.61
CA LEU A 134 60.86 -50.95 74.17
C LEU A 134 61.09 -50.92 75.68
N ALA A 135 60.87 -52.03 76.39
CA ALA A 135 61.07 -52.11 77.84
C ALA A 135 62.50 -51.66 78.23
N GLY A 136 62.59 -50.59 79.01
CA GLY A 136 63.85 -50.03 79.47
C GLY A 136 64.65 -49.25 78.42
N ALA A 137 64.14 -49.09 77.20
CA ALA A 137 64.81 -48.36 76.14
C ALA A 137 64.86 -46.85 76.45
N ALA A 138 65.96 -46.21 76.06
CA ALA A 138 66.10 -44.75 76.08
C ALA A 138 65.87 -44.18 74.67
N GLY A 139 65.18 -43.04 74.58
CA GLY A 139 64.88 -42.37 73.32
C GLY A 139 63.42 -41.90 73.25
N THR A 140 62.97 -41.60 72.04
CA THR A 140 61.57 -41.23 71.77
C THR A 140 60.80 -42.45 71.30
N VAL A 141 59.85 -42.89 72.11
CA VAL A 141 58.89 -43.94 71.75
C VAL A 141 57.64 -43.29 71.16
N GLU A 142 57.28 -43.64 69.94
CA GLU A 142 56.00 -43.28 69.32
C GLU A 142 55.07 -44.50 69.35
N ILE A 143 53.85 -44.30 69.84
CA ILE A 143 52.76 -45.26 69.87
C ILE A 143 51.68 -44.75 68.94
N SER A 144 51.33 -45.53 67.92
CA SER A 144 50.24 -45.25 66.99
C SER A 144 49.12 -46.26 67.20
N VAL A 145 47.93 -45.76 67.53
CA VAL A 145 46.72 -46.57 67.74
C VAL A 145 45.73 -46.24 66.64
N LYS A 146 45.55 -47.16 65.69
CA LYS A 146 44.53 -47.03 64.66
C LYS A 146 43.23 -47.68 65.15
N ALA A 147 42.20 -46.87 65.35
CA ALA A 147 40.85 -47.34 65.65
C ALA A 147 40.03 -47.41 64.35
N VAL A 148 39.62 -48.61 63.97
CA VAL A 148 38.85 -48.87 62.74
C VAL A 148 37.42 -49.31 63.11
N PRO A 149 36.37 -48.60 62.64
CA PRO A 149 34.98 -48.95 62.92
C PRO A 149 34.62 -50.36 62.42
N ASN A 150 34.00 -51.16 63.28
CA ASN A 150 33.57 -52.50 62.94
C ASN A 150 32.17 -52.49 62.31
N LYS A 151 32.11 -52.55 60.97
CA LYS A 151 30.84 -52.59 60.23
C LYS A 151 29.96 -53.81 60.58
N LYS A 152 30.51 -54.88 61.18
CA LYS A 152 29.74 -56.07 61.59
C LYS A 152 29.17 -55.97 63.01
N ALA A 153 29.55 -54.95 63.78
CA ALA A 153 28.98 -54.74 65.10
C ALA A 153 27.49 -54.36 65.00
N ASN A 154 26.73 -54.62 66.07
CA ASN A 154 25.32 -54.24 66.13
C ASN A 154 25.18 -52.73 65.88
N ALA A 155 24.13 -52.33 65.15
CA ALA A 155 23.85 -50.93 64.82
C ALA A 155 23.85 -50.03 66.07
N TYR A 156 23.32 -50.51 67.20
CA TYR A 156 23.37 -49.78 68.47
C TYR A 156 24.82 -49.44 68.88
N TYR A 157 25.72 -50.43 68.89
CA TYR A 157 27.11 -50.19 69.30
C TYR A 157 27.87 -49.31 68.31
N ARG A 158 27.56 -49.39 67.00
CA ARG A 158 28.23 -48.58 65.97
C ARG A 158 27.83 -47.11 66.01
N ASN A 159 26.58 -46.83 66.40
CA ASN A 159 26.01 -45.48 66.31
C ASN A 159 26.02 -44.77 67.66
N ASN A 160 25.96 -45.49 68.78
CA ASN A 160 25.73 -44.89 70.08
C ASN A 160 26.94 -44.91 71.02
N MET A 161 28.05 -45.55 70.65
CA MET A 161 29.23 -45.62 71.51
C MET A 161 30.20 -44.49 71.19
N LEU A 162 30.79 -43.89 72.23
CA LEU A 162 31.88 -42.93 72.15
C LEU A 162 33.16 -43.59 72.60
N LEU A 163 34.23 -43.41 71.81
CA LEU A 163 35.51 -44.06 72.04
C LEU A 163 36.45 -43.11 72.79
N GLN A 164 37.07 -43.61 73.85
CA GLN A 164 38.15 -42.95 74.56
C GLN A 164 39.37 -43.88 74.62
N VAL A 165 40.54 -43.37 74.28
CA VAL A 165 41.81 -44.12 74.35
C VAL A 165 42.77 -43.31 75.20
N GLY A 166 43.32 -43.88 76.26
CA GLY A 166 44.23 -43.15 77.13
C GLY A 166 45.26 -44.00 77.84
N THR A 167 46.23 -43.33 78.45
CA THR A 167 47.27 -43.96 79.27
C THR A 167 47.80 -42.96 80.30
N MET A 168 48.45 -43.51 81.34
CA MET A 168 49.19 -42.75 82.34
C MET A 168 50.68 -42.87 82.06
N VAL A 169 51.35 -41.72 81.90
CA VAL A 169 52.79 -41.66 81.68
C VAL A 169 53.45 -41.17 82.96
N ASP A 170 54.32 -41.98 83.57
CA ASP A 170 55.14 -41.56 84.70
C ASP A 170 56.19 -40.53 84.27
N MET A 171 56.26 -39.41 84.96
CA MET A 171 57.19 -38.33 84.65
C MET A 171 58.57 -38.47 85.32
N GLU A 172 58.80 -39.46 86.20
CA GLU A 172 60.11 -39.63 86.86
C GLU A 172 61.24 -39.95 85.86
N ASN A 173 60.98 -40.82 84.87
CA ASN A 173 61.94 -41.21 83.83
C ASN A 173 61.66 -40.60 82.45
N THR A 174 60.58 -39.80 82.33
CA THR A 174 60.12 -39.21 81.07
C THR A 174 60.58 -37.76 80.91
N LEU A 175 61.17 -37.45 79.76
CA LEU A 175 61.64 -36.11 79.37
C LEU A 175 60.54 -35.29 78.69
N SER A 176 59.72 -35.91 77.84
CA SER A 176 58.65 -35.23 77.10
C SER A 176 57.48 -36.15 76.77
N VAL A 177 56.29 -35.56 76.63
CA VAL A 177 55.07 -36.22 76.18
C VAL A 177 54.39 -35.30 75.16
N GLU A 178 54.26 -35.76 73.92
CA GLU A 178 53.53 -35.09 72.84
C GLU A 178 52.40 -35.99 72.35
N ALA A 179 51.19 -35.46 72.33
CA ALA A 179 49.99 -36.20 71.94
C ALA A 179 49.05 -35.27 71.16
N PRO A 180 49.26 -35.07 69.85
CA PRO A 180 48.44 -34.17 69.05
C PRO A 180 46.97 -34.61 69.04
N GLY A 181 46.06 -33.69 69.37
CA GLY A 181 44.62 -33.97 69.44
C GLY A 181 44.18 -34.76 70.68
N ALA A 182 45.08 -35.06 71.62
CA ALA A 182 44.70 -35.54 72.95
C ALA A 182 44.43 -34.40 73.92
N GLN A 183 43.62 -34.70 74.94
CA GLN A 183 43.62 -33.96 76.18
C GLN A 183 44.69 -34.53 77.12
N VAL A 184 45.56 -33.68 77.66
CA VAL A 184 46.64 -34.07 78.57
C VAL A 184 46.47 -33.36 79.91
N GLN A 185 46.42 -34.11 81.01
CA GLN A 185 46.28 -33.59 82.36
C GLN A 185 47.39 -34.13 83.28
N THR A 186 47.86 -33.34 84.24
CA THR A 186 48.86 -33.79 85.21
C THR A 186 48.17 -34.31 86.48
N VAL A 187 48.47 -35.54 86.88
CA VAL A 187 47.88 -36.22 88.04
C VAL A 187 48.99 -36.74 88.95
N GLY A 188 49.33 -35.97 89.98
CA GLY A 188 50.43 -36.30 90.89
C GLY A 188 51.78 -36.27 90.17
N LYS A 189 52.46 -37.42 90.07
CA LYS A 189 53.75 -37.57 89.37
C LYS A 189 53.61 -38.06 87.92
N SER A 190 52.38 -38.26 87.44
CA SER A 190 52.12 -38.81 86.11
C SER A 190 51.34 -37.81 85.25
N LYS A 191 51.41 -37.96 83.92
CA LYS A 191 50.51 -37.29 82.98
C LYS A 191 49.49 -38.29 82.45
N PHE A 192 48.22 -37.93 82.57
CA PHE A 192 47.12 -38.63 81.92
C PHE A 192 46.94 -38.07 80.50
N VAL A 193 46.96 -38.95 79.51
CA VAL A 193 46.70 -38.61 78.11
C VAL A 193 45.44 -39.34 77.68
N VAL A 194 44.47 -38.63 77.11
CA VAL A 194 43.26 -39.24 76.53
C VAL A 194 42.93 -38.64 75.18
N PHE A 195 42.59 -39.51 74.24
CA PHE A 195 42.01 -39.18 72.96
C PHE A 195 40.54 -39.58 72.94
N ALA A 196 39.75 -38.90 72.11
CA ALA A 196 38.36 -39.23 71.87
C ALA A 196 38.09 -39.40 70.36
N ALA A 197 37.13 -40.26 70.04
CA ALA A 197 36.54 -40.37 68.71
C ALA A 197 35.02 -40.52 68.80
N LEU A 198 34.35 -39.94 67.82
CA LEU A 198 32.91 -40.00 67.64
C LEU A 198 32.47 -41.42 67.19
N PRO A 199 31.18 -41.78 67.33
CA PRO A 199 30.69 -43.07 66.88
C PRO A 199 31.01 -43.27 65.40
N GLY A 200 31.54 -44.44 65.04
CA GLY A 200 31.88 -44.75 63.65
C GLY A 200 33.04 -43.98 63.03
N GLU A 201 33.72 -43.07 63.75
CA GLU A 201 34.88 -42.34 63.24
C GLU A 201 36.11 -43.28 63.13
N GLU A 202 36.73 -43.35 61.94
CA GLU A 202 38.05 -43.98 61.77
C GLU A 202 39.15 -42.97 62.13
N LYS A 203 39.97 -43.29 63.13
CA LYS A 203 40.97 -42.34 63.65
C LYS A 203 42.26 -43.03 64.06
N THR A 204 43.37 -42.35 63.80
CA THR A 204 44.69 -42.77 64.26
C THR A 204 45.17 -41.83 65.36
N PHE A 205 45.33 -42.35 66.56
CA PHE A 205 45.87 -41.63 67.71
C PHE A 205 47.39 -41.82 67.77
N THR A 206 48.13 -40.75 68.05
CA THR A 206 49.60 -40.80 68.12
C THR A 206 50.11 -40.19 69.42
N LEU A 207 50.89 -40.96 70.17
CA LEU A 207 51.51 -40.58 71.43
C LEU A 207 53.03 -40.73 71.31
N ARG A 208 53.78 -39.65 71.58
CA ARG A 208 55.25 -39.64 71.59
C ARG A 208 55.77 -39.36 72.99
N ILE A 209 56.57 -40.28 73.50
CA ILE A 209 57.14 -40.22 74.84
C ILE A 209 58.67 -40.22 74.72
N GLY A 210 59.31 -39.10 75.03
CA GLY A 210 60.76 -39.05 75.20
C GLY A 210 61.12 -39.52 76.59
N THR A 211 61.93 -40.58 76.73
CA THR A 211 62.22 -41.20 78.04
C THR A 211 63.66 -41.70 78.15
N LYS A 212 64.17 -41.75 79.38
CA LYS A 212 65.45 -42.38 79.71
C LYS A 212 65.34 -43.89 79.91
N LYS A 213 64.14 -44.37 80.26
CA LYS A 213 63.81 -45.76 80.52
C LYS A 213 62.30 -45.93 80.26
N PHE A 214 61.94 -46.46 79.10
CA PHE A 214 60.53 -46.61 78.73
C PHE A 214 59.87 -47.76 79.50
N GLU A 215 58.80 -47.43 80.21
CA GLU A 215 57.88 -48.35 80.87
C GLU A 215 56.47 -47.79 80.72
N THR A 216 55.47 -48.65 80.52
CA THR A 216 54.07 -48.24 80.40
C THR A 216 53.13 -49.31 80.95
N ASP A 217 52.07 -48.87 81.63
CA ASP A 217 51.00 -49.72 82.17
C ASP A 217 50.01 -50.20 81.08
N GLY A 218 50.40 -50.09 79.80
CA GLY A 218 49.52 -50.26 78.63
C GLY A 218 48.58 -49.07 78.38
N LEU A 219 47.77 -49.21 77.33
CA LEU A 219 46.68 -48.31 76.98
C LEU A 219 45.39 -48.82 77.61
N VAL A 220 44.58 -47.91 78.14
CA VAL A 220 43.20 -48.15 78.55
C VAL A 220 42.28 -47.53 77.52
N ILE A 221 41.44 -48.36 76.94
CA ILE A 221 40.44 -47.96 75.95
C ILE A 221 39.08 -48.14 76.59
N MET A 222 38.22 -47.13 76.48
CA MET A 222 36.86 -47.21 76.96
C MET A 222 35.88 -46.86 75.86
N MET A 223 34.77 -47.55 75.84
CA MET A 223 33.64 -47.23 74.96
C MET A 223 32.40 -47.10 75.83
N VAL A 224 31.76 -45.95 75.77
CA VAL A 224 30.60 -45.61 76.59
C VAL A 224 29.46 -45.09 75.71
N PRO A 225 28.20 -45.43 75.98
CA PRO A 225 27.08 -44.85 75.28
C PRO A 225 27.02 -43.33 75.40
N GLY A 226 26.76 -42.62 74.31
CA GLY A 226 26.49 -41.18 74.30
C GLY A 226 25.06 -40.86 74.71
N THR A 227 24.71 -41.15 75.97
CA THR A 227 23.35 -40.94 76.51
C THR A 227 23.23 -39.61 77.27
N LEU A 228 24.08 -38.63 76.96
CA LEU A 228 24.00 -37.31 77.59
C LEU A 228 22.72 -36.60 77.11
N ASP A 229 22.07 -35.83 77.99
CA ASP A 229 20.81 -35.15 77.64
C ASP A 229 20.98 -34.23 76.41
N GLN A 230 22.15 -33.60 76.25
CA GLN A 230 22.43 -32.70 75.12
C GLN A 230 22.63 -33.44 73.79
N MET A 231 22.84 -34.76 73.83
CA MET A 231 22.89 -35.60 72.63
C MET A 231 21.50 -35.99 72.14
N LYS A 232 20.42 -35.66 72.88
CA LYS A 232 19.03 -35.87 72.43
C LYS A 232 18.67 -34.94 71.27
N ASP A 233 19.18 -33.72 71.29
CA ASP A 233 18.95 -32.71 70.26
C ASP A 233 19.63 -33.06 68.93
N LEU A 234 20.53 -34.05 68.88
CA LEU A 234 21.15 -34.53 67.63
C LEU A 234 20.14 -35.10 66.65
N LYS A 235 19.03 -35.66 67.15
CA LYS A 235 17.93 -36.14 66.32
C LYS A 235 17.23 -34.98 65.62
N ASP A 236 16.94 -33.91 66.34
CA ASP A 236 16.32 -32.71 65.80
C ASP A 236 17.27 -32.04 64.79
N ILE A 237 18.58 -32.00 65.07
CA ILE A 237 19.62 -31.51 64.14
C ILE A 237 19.64 -32.34 62.85
N LYS A 238 19.41 -33.65 62.91
CA LYS A 238 19.32 -34.50 61.72
C LYS A 238 18.07 -34.17 60.89
N GLU A 239 16.90 -34.05 61.54
CA GLU A 239 15.65 -33.68 60.87
C GLU A 239 15.72 -32.27 60.24
N ASP A 240 16.35 -31.31 60.93
CA ASP A 240 16.61 -29.96 60.42
C ASP A 240 17.58 -30.00 59.22
N LYS A 241 18.64 -30.82 59.29
CA LYS A 241 19.59 -31.01 58.18
C LYS A 241 18.88 -31.53 56.92
N ASP A 242 18.04 -32.55 57.04
CA ASP A 242 17.30 -33.11 55.90
C ASP A 242 16.32 -32.07 55.31
N THR A 243 15.66 -31.26 56.15
CA THR A 243 14.79 -30.18 55.70
C THR A 243 15.55 -29.06 54.98
N VAL A 244 16.75 -28.73 55.46
CA VAL A 244 17.62 -27.73 54.81
C VAL A 244 18.19 -28.28 53.50
N GLU A 245 18.54 -29.56 53.42
CA GLU A 245 18.98 -30.25 52.20
C GLU A 245 17.92 -30.15 51.10
N ASP A 246 16.67 -30.55 51.40
CA ASP A 246 15.54 -30.41 50.49
C ASP A 246 15.33 -28.96 50.02
N SER A 247 15.58 -27.99 50.91
CA SER A 247 15.45 -26.56 50.60
C SER A 247 16.57 -26.06 49.69
N VAL A 248 17.82 -26.49 49.92
CA VAL A 248 18.98 -26.15 49.07
C VAL A 248 18.80 -26.75 47.69
N ASP A 249 18.30 -27.98 47.60
CA ASP A 249 18.00 -28.67 46.35
C ASP A 249 16.91 -27.96 45.55
N ALA A 250 15.81 -27.59 46.20
CA ALA A 250 14.74 -26.84 45.55
C ALA A 250 15.21 -25.46 45.06
N ILE A 251 16.09 -24.77 45.81
CA ILE A 251 16.70 -23.50 45.38
C ILE A 251 17.61 -23.72 44.18
N HIS A 252 18.42 -24.78 44.20
CA HIS A 252 19.33 -25.11 43.12
C HIS A 252 18.56 -25.39 41.82
N ASP A 253 17.59 -26.30 41.86
CA ASP A 253 16.75 -26.68 40.72
C ASP A 253 15.95 -25.50 40.17
N SER A 254 15.36 -24.69 41.06
CA SER A 254 14.59 -23.50 40.67
C SER A 254 15.47 -22.46 39.98
N THR A 255 16.67 -22.23 40.50
CA THR A 255 17.64 -21.31 39.90
C THR A 255 18.07 -21.80 38.52
N ASP A 256 18.35 -23.09 38.35
CA ASP A 256 18.73 -23.67 37.06
C ASP A 256 17.59 -23.61 36.02
N ALA A 257 16.34 -23.82 36.44
CA ALA A 257 15.17 -23.67 35.58
C ALA A 257 14.96 -22.21 35.12
N ILE A 258 15.17 -21.24 36.03
CA ILE A 258 15.12 -19.81 35.70
C ILE A 258 16.24 -19.45 34.70
N LEU A 259 17.48 -19.86 34.97
CA LEU A 259 18.63 -19.61 34.10
C LEU A 259 18.42 -20.23 32.71
N GLY A 260 17.90 -21.46 32.63
CA GLY A 260 17.56 -22.11 31.36
C GLY A 260 16.47 -21.37 30.57
N THR A 261 15.46 -20.83 31.26
CA THR A 261 14.42 -19.99 30.63
C THR A 261 15.03 -18.70 30.08
N VAL A 262 15.87 -18.03 30.87
CA VAL A 262 16.57 -16.78 30.51
C VAL A 262 17.52 -17.00 29.31
N GLU A 263 18.25 -18.12 29.28
CA GLU A 263 19.08 -18.53 28.15
C GLU A 263 18.27 -18.79 26.88
N SER A 264 17.10 -19.44 27.00
CA SER A 264 16.22 -19.71 25.84
C SER A 264 15.67 -18.43 25.19
N MET A 265 15.49 -17.37 25.99
CA MET A 265 15.02 -16.06 25.50
C MET A 265 16.08 -15.35 24.65
N SER A 266 17.37 -15.69 24.79
CA SER A 266 18.48 -15.04 24.06
C SER A 266 18.29 -15.06 22.54
N ALA A 267 17.80 -16.17 21.98
CA ALA A 267 17.55 -16.30 20.55
C ALA A 267 16.38 -15.43 20.07
N GLY A 268 15.37 -15.22 20.93
CA GLY A 268 14.28 -14.28 20.68
C GLY A 268 14.75 -12.83 20.71
N LEU A 269 15.52 -12.45 21.74
CA LEU A 269 16.05 -11.10 21.92
C LEU A 269 17.04 -10.73 20.79
N ARG A 270 17.90 -11.64 20.34
CA ARG A 270 18.79 -11.43 19.18
C ARG A 270 18.01 -11.19 17.89
N ARG A 271 16.92 -11.94 17.66
CA ARG A 271 16.03 -11.71 16.50
C ARG A 271 15.34 -10.35 16.59
N ALA A 272 14.84 -9.96 17.77
CA ALA A 272 14.25 -8.65 17.98
C ALA A 272 15.26 -7.53 17.74
N GLN A 273 16.48 -7.64 18.28
CA GLN A 273 17.57 -6.68 18.08
C GLN A 273 17.94 -6.54 16.60
N SER A 274 18.04 -7.66 15.86
CA SER A 274 18.28 -7.65 14.42
C SER A 274 17.12 -7.02 13.63
N GLY A 275 15.87 -7.27 14.04
CA GLY A 275 14.68 -6.64 13.45
C GLY A 275 14.66 -5.13 13.65
N LEU A 276 14.92 -4.67 14.89
CA LEU A 276 15.05 -3.25 15.23
C LEU A 276 16.20 -2.58 14.47
N SER A 277 17.34 -3.26 14.32
CA SER A 277 18.46 -2.76 13.51
C SER A 277 18.14 -2.68 12.01
N SER A 278 17.20 -3.51 11.53
CA SER A 278 16.71 -3.45 10.14
C SER A 278 15.71 -2.30 9.97
N LEU A 279 14.86 -2.06 10.98
CA LEU A 279 13.98 -0.89 11.04
C LEU A 279 14.79 0.42 11.09
N ASP A 280 15.88 0.47 11.85
CA ASP A 280 16.72 1.67 11.91
C ASP A 280 17.38 1.98 10.56
N ARG A 281 17.81 0.94 9.83
CA ARG A 281 18.30 1.07 8.45
C ARG A 281 17.22 1.54 7.47
N ALA A 282 16.00 1.02 7.58
CA ALA A 282 14.86 1.46 6.76
C ALA A 282 14.52 2.93 7.04
N ARG A 283 14.44 3.33 8.31
CA ARG A 283 14.33 4.74 8.73
C ARG A 283 15.43 5.59 8.11
N GLY A 284 16.69 5.18 8.24
CA GLY A 284 17.83 5.91 7.67
C GLY A 284 17.74 6.08 6.15
N THR A 285 17.21 5.09 5.43
CA THR A 285 16.98 5.18 3.97
C THR A 285 15.89 6.19 3.64
N ILE A 286 14.78 6.20 4.39
CA ILE A 286 13.69 7.17 4.22
C ILE A 286 14.19 8.58 4.55
N SER A 287 14.91 8.74 5.65
CA SER A 287 15.51 10.02 6.06
C SER A 287 16.50 10.55 5.03
N ALA A 288 17.35 9.69 4.44
CA ALA A 288 18.27 10.12 3.38
C ALA A 288 17.57 10.52 2.07
N ALA A 289 16.39 9.93 1.78
CA ALA A 289 15.64 10.23 0.57
C ALA A 289 14.72 11.46 0.71
N LYS A 290 14.48 11.95 1.93
CA LYS A 290 13.46 12.97 2.21
C LYS A 290 13.78 14.32 1.56
N ASP A 291 15.04 14.77 1.62
CA ASP A 291 15.42 16.10 1.14
C ASP A 291 15.23 16.16 -0.39
N GLY A 292 15.64 15.11 -1.10
CA GLY A 292 15.39 15.00 -2.54
C GLY A 292 13.91 14.79 -2.90
N LEU A 293 13.07 14.35 -1.97
CA LEU A 293 11.62 14.26 -2.16
C LEU A 293 10.94 15.60 -1.92
N TYR A 294 11.42 16.41 -0.96
CA TYR A 294 10.99 17.80 -0.77
C TYR A 294 11.32 18.64 -2.00
N ASP A 295 12.55 18.56 -2.52
CA ASP A 295 12.95 19.30 -3.71
C ASP A 295 12.05 18.97 -4.92
N LYS A 296 11.70 17.69 -5.10
CA LYS A 296 10.78 17.25 -6.17
C LYS A 296 9.34 17.67 -5.94
N ALA A 297 8.88 17.69 -4.70
CA ALA A 297 7.56 18.18 -4.34
C ALA A 297 7.46 19.69 -4.62
N ASP A 298 8.46 20.47 -4.20
CA ASP A 298 8.57 21.92 -4.46
C ASP A 298 8.54 22.21 -5.96
N LEU A 299 9.33 21.48 -6.76
CA LEU A 299 9.31 21.58 -8.23
C LEU A 299 7.93 21.25 -8.81
N SER A 300 7.30 20.16 -8.36
CA SER A 300 5.99 19.74 -8.86
C SER A 300 4.88 20.74 -8.50
N LEU A 301 4.97 21.37 -7.31
CA LEU A 301 4.06 22.44 -6.90
C LEU A 301 4.21 23.67 -7.79
N ALA A 302 5.46 24.06 -8.08
CA ALA A 302 5.74 25.17 -8.98
C ALA A 302 5.20 24.91 -10.40
N ASP A 303 5.45 23.71 -10.94
CA ASP A 303 4.98 23.31 -12.27
C ASP A 303 3.45 23.24 -12.36
N LEU A 304 2.78 22.61 -11.38
CA LEU A 304 1.32 22.54 -11.34
C LEU A 304 0.69 23.92 -11.21
N SER A 305 1.29 24.81 -10.42
CA SER A 305 0.85 26.20 -10.29
C SER A 305 0.99 26.96 -11.62
N ALA A 306 2.12 26.80 -12.31
CA ALA A 306 2.37 27.42 -13.61
C ALA A 306 1.37 26.93 -14.68
N ILE A 307 1.11 25.62 -14.74
CA ILE A 307 0.12 25.04 -15.67
C ILE A 307 -1.29 25.52 -15.32
N ALA A 308 -1.66 25.58 -14.04
CA ALA A 308 -2.96 26.08 -13.62
C ALA A 308 -3.16 27.55 -14.03
N GLN A 309 -2.13 28.40 -13.88
CA GLN A 309 -2.16 29.78 -14.33
C GLN A 309 -2.30 29.90 -15.85
N GLN A 310 -1.52 29.15 -16.63
CA GLN A 310 -1.61 29.16 -18.10
C GLN A 310 -2.97 28.65 -18.58
N THR A 311 -3.51 27.61 -17.96
CA THR A 311 -4.81 27.03 -18.31
C THR A 311 -5.95 28.00 -17.97
N ALA A 312 -5.84 28.74 -16.86
CA ALA A 312 -6.81 29.78 -16.52
C ALA A 312 -6.89 30.90 -17.57
N LEU A 313 -5.79 31.24 -18.24
CA LEU A 313 -5.75 32.25 -19.31
C LEU A 313 -6.47 31.79 -20.59
N LEU A 314 -6.68 30.49 -20.80
CA LEU A 314 -7.39 29.98 -21.97
C LEU A 314 -8.90 30.23 -21.92
N VAL A 315 -9.49 30.34 -20.72
CA VAL A 315 -10.92 30.62 -20.52
C VAL A 315 -11.35 31.93 -21.22
N PRO A 316 -10.73 33.10 -20.98
CA PRO A 316 -11.11 34.33 -21.68
C PRO A 316 -10.83 34.29 -23.20
N HIS A 317 -9.85 33.52 -23.66
CA HIS A 317 -9.62 33.31 -25.10
C HIS A 317 -10.74 32.48 -25.75
N LEU A 318 -11.22 31.45 -25.07
CA LEU A 318 -12.34 30.63 -25.54
C LEU A 318 -13.65 31.44 -25.55
N GLN A 319 -13.88 32.30 -24.56
CA GLN A 319 -15.00 33.24 -24.57
C GLN A 319 -14.92 34.24 -25.73
N SER A 320 -13.72 34.77 -26.00
CA SER A 320 -13.49 35.67 -27.16
C SER A 320 -13.73 34.96 -28.49
N ALA A 321 -13.32 33.69 -28.61
CA ALA A 321 -13.56 32.86 -29.79
C ALA A 321 -15.06 32.56 -29.99
N GLN A 322 -15.81 32.30 -28.91
CA GLN A 322 -17.26 32.15 -28.96
C GLN A 322 -17.92 33.42 -29.53
N GLN A 323 -17.56 34.60 -29.00
CA GLN A 323 -18.08 35.87 -29.48
C GLN A 323 -17.74 36.13 -30.95
N MET A 324 -16.50 35.85 -31.36
CA MET A 324 -16.08 36.00 -32.77
C MET A 324 -16.92 35.13 -33.71
N VAL A 325 -17.25 33.90 -33.32
CA VAL A 325 -18.14 33.02 -34.12
C VAL A 325 -19.55 33.61 -34.20
N GLU A 326 -20.05 34.23 -33.13
CA GLU A 326 -21.33 34.93 -33.16
C GLU A 326 -21.32 36.15 -34.09
N ASP A 327 -20.27 36.98 -34.00
CA ASP A 327 -20.10 38.20 -34.79
C ASP A 327 -19.97 37.86 -36.28
N VAL A 328 -19.10 36.90 -36.65
CA VAL A 328 -18.92 36.45 -38.04
C VAL A 328 -20.22 35.90 -38.64
N ASN A 329 -20.98 35.13 -37.85
CA ASN A 329 -22.30 34.65 -38.30
C ASN A 329 -23.32 35.79 -38.42
N GLY A 330 -23.27 36.79 -37.55
CA GLY A 330 -24.08 38.00 -37.63
C GLY A 330 -23.79 38.80 -38.91
N ASP A 331 -22.52 39.05 -39.18
CA ASP A 331 -22.03 39.76 -40.37
C ASP A 331 -22.40 39.01 -41.66
N MET A 332 -22.28 37.68 -41.68
CA MET A 332 -22.66 36.87 -42.85
C MET A 332 -24.18 36.89 -43.12
N ASN A 333 -24.99 36.91 -42.07
CA ASN A 333 -26.44 37.09 -42.20
C ASN A 333 -26.77 38.49 -42.76
N ALA A 334 -26.10 39.53 -42.28
CA ALA A 334 -26.27 40.89 -42.78
C ALA A 334 -25.86 41.01 -44.26
N LEU A 335 -24.71 40.46 -44.62
CA LEU A 335 -24.22 40.41 -46.01
C LEU A 335 -25.21 39.70 -46.92
N THR A 336 -25.70 38.53 -46.51
CA THR A 336 -26.68 37.75 -47.27
C THR A 336 -27.95 38.54 -47.50
N LYS A 337 -28.45 39.23 -46.46
CA LYS A 337 -29.62 40.10 -46.58
C LYS A 337 -29.39 41.24 -47.58
N THR A 338 -28.27 41.96 -47.49
CA THR A 338 -27.94 43.03 -48.45
C THR A 338 -27.85 42.51 -49.90
N VAL A 339 -27.27 41.33 -50.07
CA VAL A 339 -27.11 40.68 -51.37
C VAL A 339 -28.45 40.19 -51.91
N GLU A 340 -29.33 39.63 -51.07
CA GLU A 340 -30.72 39.29 -51.41
C GLU A 340 -31.56 40.53 -51.75
N ASP A 341 -31.40 41.63 -51.01
CA ASP A 341 -32.07 42.91 -51.26
C ASP A 341 -31.65 43.56 -52.61
N THR A 342 -30.52 43.14 -53.18
CA THR A 342 -30.04 43.61 -54.50
C THR A 342 -30.69 42.84 -55.66
N LYS A 343 -31.24 41.65 -55.41
CA LYS A 343 -31.87 40.78 -56.43
C LYS A 343 -33.01 41.47 -57.20
N PRO A 344 -33.93 42.22 -56.59
CA PRO A 344 -34.98 42.93 -57.31
C PRO A 344 -34.43 43.96 -58.31
N SER A 345 -33.36 44.69 -57.93
CA SER A 345 -32.72 45.67 -58.80
C SER A 345 -32.03 45.02 -60.01
N LEU A 346 -31.39 43.86 -59.81
CA LEU A 346 -30.78 43.10 -60.91
C LEU A 346 -31.84 42.55 -61.88
N ASN A 347 -32.97 42.05 -61.37
CA ASN A 347 -34.08 41.60 -62.20
C ASN A 347 -34.73 42.74 -62.99
N ALA A 348 -34.89 43.92 -62.37
CA ALA A 348 -35.39 45.10 -63.06
C ALA A 348 -34.45 45.55 -64.19
N LEU A 349 -33.13 45.52 -63.95
CA LEU A 349 -32.13 45.84 -64.96
C LEU A 349 -32.13 44.82 -66.11
N ASP A 350 -32.31 43.52 -65.82
CA ASP A 350 -32.47 42.48 -66.86
C ASP A 350 -33.69 42.76 -67.76
N GLY A 351 -34.82 43.14 -67.15
CA GLY A 351 -36.05 43.52 -67.85
C GLY A 351 -35.86 44.73 -68.76
N SER A 352 -35.25 45.81 -68.25
CA SER A 352 -34.97 47.01 -69.04
C SER A 352 -34.01 46.75 -70.21
N ILE A 353 -33.01 45.88 -70.03
CA ILE A 353 -32.13 45.48 -71.15
C ILE A 353 -32.93 44.70 -72.21
N GLY A 354 -33.86 43.85 -71.79
CA GLY A 354 -34.77 43.14 -72.71
C GLY A 354 -35.67 44.07 -73.51
N GLU A 355 -36.26 45.08 -72.88
CA GLU A 355 -37.07 46.11 -73.56
C GLU A 355 -36.24 46.90 -74.58
N ILE A 356 -35.05 47.38 -74.18
CA ILE A 356 -34.13 48.09 -75.10
C ILE A 356 -33.76 47.21 -76.29
N GLN A 357 -33.53 45.90 -76.09
CA GLN A 357 -33.26 44.97 -77.19
C GLN A 357 -34.44 44.79 -78.15
N SER A 358 -35.68 44.86 -77.65
CA SER A 358 -36.90 44.84 -78.47
C SER A 358 -37.06 46.12 -79.26
N ASP A 359 -36.95 47.28 -78.60
CA ASP A 359 -37.05 48.60 -79.26
C ASP A 359 -35.98 48.76 -80.35
N MET A 360 -34.79 48.21 -80.13
CA MET A 360 -33.73 48.18 -81.12
C MET A 360 -34.05 47.31 -82.34
N ALA A 361 -34.83 46.23 -82.17
CA ALA A 361 -35.29 45.42 -83.29
C ALA A 361 -36.31 46.20 -84.13
N ASP A 362 -37.26 46.86 -83.48
CA ASP A 362 -38.28 47.69 -84.15
C ASP A 362 -37.63 48.85 -84.93
N LEU A 363 -36.64 49.53 -84.32
CA LEU A 363 -35.93 50.64 -84.97
C LEU A 363 -35.11 50.17 -86.19
N ARG A 364 -34.62 48.92 -86.17
CA ARG A 364 -33.92 48.33 -87.32
C ARG A 364 -34.85 48.10 -88.51
N ASP A 365 -36.10 47.73 -88.26
CA ASP A 365 -37.11 47.56 -89.31
C ASP A 365 -37.50 48.91 -89.93
N VAL A 366 -37.68 49.96 -89.12
CA VAL A 366 -37.92 51.33 -89.63
C VAL A 366 -36.78 51.83 -90.52
N LEU A 367 -35.52 51.58 -90.13
CA LEU A 367 -34.36 51.96 -90.94
C LEU A 367 -34.33 51.24 -92.30
N LYS A 368 -34.87 50.02 -92.38
CA LYS A 368 -34.97 49.24 -93.61
C LYS A 368 -36.09 49.72 -94.53
N ASP A 369 -37.18 50.25 -93.98
CA ASP A 369 -38.29 50.81 -94.77
C ASP A 369 -37.91 52.12 -95.45
N ILE A 370 -37.05 52.93 -94.83
CA ILE A 370 -36.50 54.18 -95.42
C ILE A 370 -35.68 53.88 -96.68
N GLU A 371 -34.95 52.75 -96.70
CA GLU A 371 -34.12 52.32 -97.84
C GLU A 371 -34.97 52.00 -99.09
N ASN A 372 -36.21 51.52 -98.94
CA ASN A 372 -37.07 51.13 -100.07
C ASN A 372 -37.90 52.29 -100.67
N ALA A 373 -38.09 53.41 -99.97
CA ALA A 373 -38.94 54.52 -100.43
C ALA A 373 -38.29 55.44 -101.47
N SER A 374 -37.00 55.22 -101.80
CA SER A 374 -36.24 55.99 -102.79
C SER A 374 -36.60 55.60 -104.23
N ASP A 375 -36.82 54.30 -104.48
CA ASP A 375 -37.02 53.75 -105.82
C ASP A 375 -38.37 54.17 -106.46
N ASP A 376 -39.43 54.34 -105.67
CA ASP A 376 -40.77 54.69 -106.16
C ASP A 376 -40.89 56.14 -106.66
N ARG A 377 -40.05 57.07 -106.17
CA ARG A 377 -40.13 58.50 -106.53
C ARG A 377 -39.65 58.78 -107.96
N LYS A 378 -38.59 58.10 -108.39
CA LYS A 378 -37.97 58.30 -109.70
C LYS A 378 -38.91 57.91 -110.86
N SER A 379 -39.76 56.91 -110.65
CA SER A 379 -40.71 56.43 -111.66
C SER A 379 -41.85 57.40 -112.00
N VAL A 380 -42.30 58.23 -111.05
CA VAL A 380 -43.42 59.18 -111.28
C VAL A 380 -42.96 60.42 -112.05
N GLN A 381 -41.69 60.79 -111.92
CA GLN A 381 -41.07 61.92 -112.59
C GLN A 381 -40.93 61.65 -114.10
N ASP A 382 -40.38 60.51 -114.48
CA ASP A 382 -40.18 60.10 -115.87
C ASP A 382 -41.50 60.14 -116.68
N ASP A 383 -42.61 59.73 -116.05
CA ASP A 383 -43.95 59.76 -116.67
C ASP A 383 -44.49 61.19 -116.91
N MET A 384 -44.09 62.18 -116.10
CA MET A 384 -44.60 63.55 -116.20
C MET A 384 -43.92 64.33 -117.34
N GLU A 385 -42.61 64.16 -117.49
CA GLU A 385 -41.81 64.77 -118.57
C GLU A 385 -42.28 64.28 -119.96
N ASP A 386 -42.52 62.97 -120.08
CA ASP A 386 -43.02 62.34 -121.31
C ASP A 386 -44.40 62.89 -121.75
N ASN A 387 -45.28 63.22 -120.80
CA ASN A 387 -46.61 63.74 -121.09
C ASN A 387 -46.60 65.20 -121.56
N ILE A 388 -45.73 66.04 -120.99
CA ILE A 388 -45.57 67.46 -121.37
C ILE A 388 -45.04 67.56 -122.81
N LYS A 389 -44.06 66.72 -123.16
CA LYS A 389 -43.50 66.66 -124.51
C LYS A 389 -44.56 66.34 -125.57
N ARG A 390 -45.41 65.34 -125.32
CA ARG A 390 -46.52 64.97 -126.22
C ARG A 390 -47.53 66.10 -126.40
N ALA A 391 -47.81 66.87 -125.34
CA ALA A 391 -48.75 67.99 -125.43
C ALA A 391 -48.23 69.12 -126.34
N ARG A 392 -46.93 69.41 -126.32
CA ARG A 392 -46.30 70.42 -127.21
C ARG A 392 -46.39 70.01 -128.69
N GLU A 393 -46.13 68.74 -128.99
CA GLU A 393 -46.17 68.22 -130.38
C GLU A 393 -47.57 68.40 -131.01
N ILE A 394 -48.64 68.13 -130.24
CA ILE A 394 -50.04 68.29 -130.71
C ILE A 394 -50.39 69.77 -130.96
N ILE A 395 -49.88 70.68 -130.11
CA ILE A 395 -50.11 72.14 -130.25
C ILE A 395 -49.47 72.66 -131.54
N GLU A 396 -48.26 72.22 -131.90
CA GLU A 396 -47.60 72.64 -133.14
C GLU A 396 -48.34 72.11 -134.38
N GLU A 397 -48.73 70.84 -134.41
CA GLU A 397 -49.46 70.24 -135.53
C GLU A 397 -50.79 70.97 -135.79
N THR A 398 -51.53 71.32 -134.73
CA THR A 398 -52.81 72.04 -134.85
C THR A 398 -52.62 73.49 -135.34
N LYS A 399 -51.49 74.12 -135.01
CA LYS A 399 -51.18 75.48 -135.48
C LYS A 399 -50.94 75.50 -136.98
N ASP A 400 -50.17 74.54 -137.49
CA ASP A 400 -49.89 74.41 -138.91
C ASP A 400 -51.19 74.22 -139.72
N ASP A 401 -52.14 73.44 -139.20
CA ASP A 401 -53.46 73.24 -139.82
C ASP A 401 -54.30 74.53 -139.89
N ILE A 402 -54.28 75.37 -138.84
CA ILE A 402 -55.02 76.65 -138.81
C ILE A 402 -54.41 77.68 -139.75
N ASP A 403 -53.07 77.80 -139.79
CA ASP A 403 -52.37 78.69 -140.72
C ASP A 403 -52.72 78.32 -142.19
N SER A 404 -52.79 77.01 -142.48
CA SER A 404 -53.21 76.53 -143.80
C SER A 404 -54.66 76.91 -144.13
N ALA A 405 -55.59 76.79 -143.16
CA ALA A 405 -57.00 77.13 -143.35
C ALA A 405 -57.22 78.65 -143.56
N GLN A 406 -56.46 79.51 -142.86
CA GLN A 406 -56.48 80.96 -143.09
C GLN A 406 -55.99 81.32 -144.50
N GLY A 407 -54.95 80.64 -145.00
CA GLY A 407 -54.47 80.78 -146.37
C GLY A 407 -55.56 80.46 -147.40
N ASP A 408 -56.21 79.31 -147.27
CA ASP A 408 -57.30 78.89 -148.15
C ASP A 408 -58.50 79.86 -148.13
N LEU A 409 -58.83 80.43 -146.96
CA LEU A 409 -59.88 81.43 -146.82
C LEU A 409 -59.52 82.75 -147.52
N GLY A 410 -58.26 83.18 -147.44
CA GLY A 410 -57.75 84.34 -148.16
C GLY A 410 -57.91 84.18 -149.67
N ASP A 411 -57.51 83.02 -150.21
CA ASP A 411 -57.67 82.70 -151.63
C ASP A 411 -59.16 82.70 -152.06
N LEU A 412 -60.05 82.18 -151.21
CA LEU A 412 -61.49 82.17 -151.47
C LEU A 412 -62.09 83.59 -151.50
N LYS A 413 -61.65 84.46 -150.58
CA LYS A 413 -62.05 85.87 -150.50
C LYS A 413 -61.69 86.65 -151.75
N ASP A 414 -60.47 86.47 -152.24
CA ASP A 414 -59.97 87.11 -153.46
C ASP A 414 -60.77 86.65 -154.69
N ASN A 415 -61.05 85.34 -154.79
CA ASN A 415 -61.89 84.78 -155.83
C ASN A 415 -63.33 85.35 -155.78
N LEU A 416 -63.88 85.54 -154.58
CA LEU A 416 -65.21 86.12 -154.40
C LEU A 416 -65.27 87.58 -154.85
N SER A 417 -64.25 88.38 -154.48
CA SER A 417 -64.12 89.79 -154.87
C SER A 417 -64.05 89.95 -156.40
N ASN A 418 -63.27 89.07 -157.05
CA ASN A 418 -63.19 89.00 -158.51
C ASN A 418 -64.54 88.65 -159.15
N LEU A 419 -65.27 87.69 -158.59
CA LEU A 419 -66.60 87.30 -159.07
C LEU A 419 -67.60 88.45 -158.91
N LYS A 420 -67.61 89.13 -157.75
CA LYS A 420 -68.44 90.31 -157.47
C LYS A 420 -68.21 91.41 -158.50
N THR A 421 -66.95 91.74 -158.76
CA THR A 421 -66.56 92.77 -159.75
C THR A 421 -67.06 92.42 -161.15
N LYS A 422 -66.94 91.15 -161.56
CA LYS A 422 -67.47 90.68 -162.86
C LYS A 422 -68.99 90.76 -162.92
N LEU A 423 -69.67 90.41 -161.83
CA LEU A 423 -71.13 90.44 -161.71
C LEU A 423 -71.67 91.89 -161.80
N ASP A 424 -71.00 92.83 -161.14
CA ASP A 424 -71.31 94.27 -161.22
C ASP A 424 -71.11 94.83 -162.63
N GLY A 425 -70.04 94.40 -163.31
CA GLY A 425 -69.80 94.72 -164.72
C GLY A 425 -70.91 94.20 -165.63
N LEU A 426 -71.36 92.95 -165.41
CA LEU A 426 -72.46 92.34 -166.17
C LEU A 426 -73.79 93.07 -165.93
N ASN A 427 -74.09 93.42 -164.68
CA ASN A 427 -75.28 94.17 -164.30
C ASN A 427 -75.33 95.55 -164.96
N SER A 428 -74.17 96.22 -165.04
CA SER A 428 -74.03 97.53 -165.69
C SER A 428 -74.24 97.45 -167.21
N PHE A 429 -73.74 96.38 -167.83
CA PHE A 429 -73.96 96.13 -169.26
C PHE A 429 -75.43 95.91 -169.59
N LEU A 430 -76.14 95.10 -168.79
CA LEU A 430 -77.56 94.80 -169.00
C LEU A 430 -78.47 96.03 -168.88
N LYS A 431 -78.12 97.03 -168.06
CA LYS A 431 -78.90 98.28 -167.92
C LYS A 431 -78.81 99.21 -169.14
N ASN A 432 -77.78 99.08 -169.98
CA ASN A 432 -77.44 100.06 -171.01
C ASN A 432 -77.77 99.63 -172.46
N SER A 433 -78.45 98.50 -172.70
CA SER A 433 -78.85 98.11 -174.07
C SER A 433 -80.20 98.69 -174.50
N PRO A 434 -80.28 99.38 -175.66
CA PRO A 434 -81.51 100.04 -176.13
C PRO A 434 -82.48 99.06 -176.80
N SER A 435 -83.76 99.12 -176.43
CA SER A 435 -84.91 98.54 -177.12
C SER A 435 -85.82 99.68 -177.58
N GLN A 436 -86.20 99.74 -178.87
CA GLN A 436 -87.08 100.80 -179.39
C GLN A 436 -88.26 100.19 -180.19
N PRO A 437 -89.51 100.70 -180.06
CA PRO A 437 -90.70 100.09 -180.64
C PRO A 437 -91.05 100.64 -182.04
N ALA A 438 -91.63 99.81 -182.92
CA ALA A 438 -92.14 100.22 -184.24
C ALA A 438 -93.69 100.26 -184.29
N ALA A 439 -94.26 101.30 -184.92
CA ALA A 439 -95.69 101.51 -185.15
C ALA A 439 -96.04 101.58 -186.65
N SER A 440 -97.21 101.02 -186.99
CA SER A 440 -97.95 101.09 -188.27
C SER A 440 -97.28 100.54 -189.54
N GLY A 441 -97.70 99.33 -189.95
CA GLY A 441 -97.85 98.96 -191.36
C GLY A 441 -96.91 97.89 -191.93
N GLN A 442 -95.82 97.51 -191.27
CA GLN A 442 -94.98 96.36 -191.66
C GLN A 442 -94.42 95.63 -190.41
N THR A 443 -94.24 94.32 -190.52
CA THR A 443 -93.88 93.35 -189.46
C THR A 443 -92.43 93.46 -188.95
N PRO A 444 -92.15 93.37 -187.62
CA PRO A 444 -90.80 93.28 -187.05
C PRO A 444 -90.19 91.87 -187.20
N SER A 445 -88.85 91.78 -187.25
CA SER A 445 -88.12 90.54 -187.55
C SER A 445 -87.91 89.64 -186.31
N PRO A 446 -87.67 88.32 -186.48
CA PRO A 446 -87.45 87.37 -185.38
C PRO A 446 -86.25 87.67 -184.45
N VAL A 447 -85.30 88.51 -184.86
CA VAL A 447 -84.02 88.72 -184.14
C VAL A 447 -84.19 89.59 -182.88
N GLU A 448 -85.08 90.59 -182.89
CA GLU A 448 -85.27 91.50 -181.75
C GLU A 448 -85.98 90.82 -180.56
N SER A 449 -86.89 89.89 -180.83
CA SER A 449 -87.61 89.15 -179.79
C SER A 449 -86.69 88.24 -178.95
N GLN A 450 -85.70 87.61 -179.59
CA GLN A 450 -84.75 86.73 -178.91
C GLN A 450 -83.79 87.53 -177.99
N LEU A 451 -83.34 88.70 -178.44
CA LEU A 451 -82.41 89.53 -177.68
C LEU A 451 -83.03 90.03 -176.36
N ASN A 452 -84.29 90.48 -176.39
CA ASN A 452 -84.99 90.92 -175.17
C ASN A 452 -85.23 89.78 -174.18
N THR A 453 -85.50 88.57 -174.69
CA THR A 453 -85.65 87.38 -173.84
C THR A 453 -84.33 87.05 -173.16
N LEU A 454 -83.20 87.12 -173.88
CA LEU A 454 -81.87 86.85 -173.35
C LEU A 454 -81.46 87.86 -172.25
N ILE A 455 -81.70 89.15 -172.46
CA ILE A 455 -81.43 90.21 -171.46
C ILE A 455 -82.23 89.95 -170.17
N THR A 456 -83.50 89.57 -170.30
CA THR A 456 -84.36 89.28 -169.14
C THR A 456 -83.85 88.08 -168.34
N VAL A 457 -83.43 87.01 -169.01
CA VAL A 457 -82.85 85.82 -168.37
C VAL A 457 -81.54 86.17 -167.66
N MET A 458 -80.64 86.90 -168.33
CA MET A 458 -79.36 87.34 -167.76
C MET A 458 -79.54 88.24 -166.52
N SER A 459 -80.54 89.13 -166.53
CA SER A 459 -80.85 89.98 -165.37
C SER A 459 -81.36 89.19 -164.17
N LYS A 460 -82.25 88.20 -164.40
CA LYS A 460 -82.70 87.29 -163.32
C LYS A 460 -81.56 86.45 -162.76
N LEU A 461 -80.67 85.95 -163.62
CA LEU A 461 -79.51 85.17 -163.18
C LEU A 461 -78.58 86.03 -162.31
N THR A 462 -78.26 87.24 -162.75
CA THR A 462 -77.44 88.20 -161.99
C THR A 462 -78.05 88.50 -160.61
N SER A 463 -79.36 88.74 -160.57
CA SER A 463 -80.09 89.02 -159.33
C SER A 463 -80.14 87.83 -158.36
N ALA A 464 -80.08 86.60 -158.88
CA ALA A 464 -80.01 85.38 -158.08
C ALA A 464 -78.59 85.07 -157.60
N THR A 465 -77.55 85.46 -158.34
CA THR A 465 -76.14 85.22 -157.97
C THR A 465 -75.65 86.18 -156.89
N GLN A 466 -76.13 87.43 -156.85
CA GLN A 466 -75.71 88.42 -155.85
C GLN A 466 -75.88 87.97 -154.38
N PRO A 467 -77.05 87.44 -153.94
CA PRO A 467 -77.22 86.99 -152.56
C PRO A 467 -76.36 85.77 -152.22
N VAL A 468 -76.02 84.91 -153.20
CA VAL A 468 -75.10 83.79 -152.98
C VAL A 468 -73.69 84.31 -152.68
N VAL A 469 -73.20 85.27 -153.46
CA VAL A 469 -71.90 85.92 -153.22
C VAL A 469 -71.89 86.58 -151.83
N SER A 470 -72.92 87.36 -151.48
CA SER A 470 -73.00 87.97 -150.14
C SER A 470 -73.04 86.95 -149.00
N SER A 471 -73.73 85.81 -149.18
CA SER A 471 -73.76 84.74 -148.19
C SER A 471 -72.41 84.06 -148.04
N THR A 472 -71.68 83.83 -149.14
CA THR A 472 -70.34 83.22 -149.09
C THR A 472 -69.32 84.19 -148.47
N GLU A 473 -69.42 85.49 -148.75
CA GLU A 473 -68.63 86.55 -148.08
C GLU A 473 -68.82 86.49 -146.55
N SER A 474 -70.07 86.36 -146.10
CA SER A 474 -70.38 86.23 -144.67
C SER A 474 -69.84 84.93 -144.06
N MET A 475 -69.87 83.82 -144.80
CA MET A 475 -69.31 82.55 -144.33
C MET A 475 -67.79 82.59 -144.23
N VAL A 476 -67.11 83.18 -145.22
CA VAL A 476 -65.65 83.40 -145.17
C VAL A 476 -65.29 84.23 -143.96
N GLY A 477 -65.98 85.34 -143.71
CA GLY A 477 -65.72 86.17 -142.52
C GLY A 477 -65.97 85.43 -141.19
N THR A 478 -66.95 84.52 -141.15
CA THR A 478 -67.18 83.67 -139.97
C THR A 478 -66.05 82.66 -139.76
N LEU A 479 -65.56 82.05 -140.84
CA LEU A 479 -64.46 81.08 -140.78
C LEU A 479 -63.11 81.75 -140.47
N GLU A 480 -62.87 82.98 -140.97
CA GLU A 480 -61.72 83.81 -140.57
C GLU A 480 -61.75 84.03 -139.05
N THR A 481 -62.90 84.45 -138.50
CA THR A 481 -63.06 84.65 -137.05
C THR A 481 -62.80 83.36 -136.26
N ILE A 482 -63.27 82.21 -136.75
CA ILE A 482 -63.03 80.90 -136.09
C ILE A 482 -61.55 80.53 -136.10
N CYS A 483 -60.83 80.79 -137.20
CA CYS A 483 -59.40 80.52 -137.27
C CYS A 483 -58.61 81.46 -136.36
N ASP A 484 -58.98 82.74 -136.30
CA ASP A 484 -58.38 83.73 -135.41
C ASP A 484 -58.61 83.34 -133.93
N ASP A 485 -59.84 82.97 -133.56
CA ASP A 485 -60.16 82.47 -132.22
C ASP A 485 -59.37 81.18 -131.89
N ALA A 486 -59.20 80.28 -132.86
CA ALA A 486 -58.46 79.04 -132.67
C ALA A 486 -56.94 79.28 -132.51
N ASP A 487 -56.36 80.24 -133.23
CA ASP A 487 -54.97 80.66 -133.04
C ASP A 487 -54.75 81.29 -131.66
N ASP A 488 -55.69 82.11 -131.18
CA ASP A 488 -55.68 82.67 -129.82
C ASP A 488 -55.73 81.56 -128.74
N TYR A 489 -56.60 80.55 -128.91
CA TYR A 489 -56.66 79.39 -128.00
C TYR A 489 -55.37 78.55 -128.03
N LEU A 490 -54.76 78.36 -129.20
CA LEU A 490 -53.47 77.67 -129.32
C LEU A 490 -52.33 78.48 -128.68
N GLY A 491 -52.35 79.80 -128.81
CA GLY A 491 -51.45 80.69 -128.09
C GLY A 491 -51.53 80.45 -126.58
N THR A 492 -52.76 80.38 -126.05
CA THR A 492 -53.00 80.07 -124.63
C THR A 492 -52.53 78.64 -124.27
N ALA A 493 -52.81 77.64 -125.10
CA ALA A 493 -52.36 76.26 -124.85
C ALA A 493 -50.83 76.14 -124.87
N LYS A 494 -50.15 76.89 -125.74
CA LYS A 494 -48.68 76.96 -125.80
C LYS A 494 -48.09 77.60 -124.55
N GLU A 495 -48.72 78.65 -124.02
CA GLU A 495 -48.34 79.23 -122.73
C GLU A 495 -48.51 78.23 -121.58
N ILE A 496 -49.62 77.48 -121.54
CA ILE A 496 -49.85 76.44 -120.52
C ILE A 496 -48.80 75.32 -120.62
N ALA A 497 -48.47 74.87 -121.84
CA ALA A 497 -47.44 73.85 -122.05
C ALA A 497 -46.05 74.34 -121.62
N ASN A 498 -45.71 75.61 -121.89
CA ASN A 498 -44.48 76.23 -121.39
C ASN A 498 -44.44 76.30 -119.86
N GLN A 499 -45.55 76.69 -119.22
CA GLN A 499 -45.62 76.73 -117.76
C GLN A 499 -45.54 75.33 -117.13
N ALA A 500 -46.08 74.30 -117.79
CA ALA A 500 -45.96 72.92 -117.34
C ALA A 500 -44.51 72.43 -117.42
N ASP A 501 -43.79 72.81 -118.47
CA ASP A 501 -42.35 72.56 -118.66
C ASP A 501 -41.53 73.21 -117.54
N ASP A 502 -41.75 74.51 -117.29
CA ASP A 502 -41.10 75.23 -116.18
C ASP A 502 -41.41 74.58 -114.82
N THR A 503 -42.61 74.01 -114.66
CA THR A 503 -43.01 73.30 -113.43
C THR A 503 -42.33 71.93 -113.31
N ALA A 504 -42.08 71.25 -114.43
CA ALA A 504 -41.35 69.99 -114.46
C ALA A 504 -39.86 70.20 -114.18
N ASP A 505 -39.24 71.25 -114.73
CA ASP A 505 -37.86 71.64 -114.42
C ASP A 505 -37.70 71.97 -112.93
N LEU A 506 -38.66 72.71 -112.35
CA LEU A 506 -38.67 72.97 -110.92
C LEU A 506 -38.85 71.69 -110.09
N ALA A 507 -39.58 70.70 -110.60
CA ALA A 507 -39.72 69.41 -109.95
C ALA A 507 -38.40 68.61 -109.99
N ASP A 508 -37.63 68.70 -111.09
CA ASP A 508 -36.30 68.08 -111.21
C ASP A 508 -35.31 68.69 -110.19
N ASP A 509 -35.25 70.01 -110.09
CA ASP A 509 -34.47 70.73 -109.07
C ASP A 509 -34.87 70.31 -107.63
N MET A 510 -36.16 70.05 -107.39
CA MET A 510 -36.65 69.58 -106.08
C MET A 510 -36.31 68.11 -105.81
N VAL A 511 -36.26 67.26 -106.83
CA VAL A 511 -35.84 65.86 -106.72
C VAL A 511 -34.35 65.77 -106.45
N ASP A 512 -33.52 66.55 -107.16
CA ASP A 512 -32.08 66.63 -106.90
C ASP A 512 -31.78 67.07 -105.46
N LEU A 513 -32.52 68.07 -104.96
CA LEU A 513 -32.43 68.45 -103.54
C LEU A 513 -32.91 67.32 -102.62
N GLY A 514 -33.98 66.62 -103.01
CA GLY A 514 -34.49 65.43 -102.33
C GLY A 514 -33.46 64.31 -102.22
N ASP A 515 -32.75 63.98 -103.29
CA ASP A 515 -31.72 62.94 -103.34
C ASP A 515 -30.58 63.25 -102.38
N VAL A 516 -30.14 64.51 -102.29
CA VAL A 516 -29.16 64.95 -101.28
C VAL A 516 -29.66 64.70 -99.84
N TYR A 517 -30.95 64.93 -99.57
CA TYR A 517 -31.54 64.63 -98.26
C TYR A 517 -31.71 63.12 -98.00
N PHE A 518 -32.01 62.33 -99.03
CA PHE A 518 -32.15 60.87 -98.91
C PHE A 518 -30.81 60.17 -98.74
N ASP A 519 -29.76 60.60 -99.46
CA ASP A 519 -28.38 60.15 -99.23
C ASP A 519 -27.94 60.42 -97.79
N ALA A 520 -28.29 61.59 -97.24
CA ALA A 520 -28.00 61.92 -95.85
C ALA A 520 -28.79 61.01 -94.87
N LEU A 521 -30.04 60.68 -95.19
CA LEU A 521 -30.87 59.75 -94.41
C LEU A 521 -30.34 58.30 -94.47
N GLU A 522 -29.90 57.81 -95.63
CA GLU A 522 -29.35 56.46 -95.80
C GLU A 522 -28.02 56.31 -95.06
N ASN A 523 -27.13 57.31 -95.18
CA ASN A 523 -25.91 57.36 -94.39
C ASN A 523 -26.21 57.39 -92.88
N GLY A 524 -27.24 58.14 -92.47
CA GLY A 524 -27.76 58.14 -91.10
C GLY A 524 -28.30 56.77 -90.66
N ALA A 525 -29.00 56.06 -91.55
CA ALA A 525 -29.54 54.72 -91.31
C ALA A 525 -28.43 53.68 -91.14
N HIS A 526 -27.37 53.72 -91.94
CA HIS A 526 -26.20 52.86 -91.78
C HIS A 526 -25.45 53.10 -90.46
N ALA A 527 -25.27 54.36 -90.07
CA ALA A 527 -24.70 54.72 -88.78
C ALA A 527 -25.60 54.24 -87.61
N GLY A 528 -26.91 54.40 -87.75
CA GLY A 528 -27.92 53.89 -86.80
C GLY A 528 -27.85 52.37 -86.64
N ASN A 529 -27.84 51.62 -87.74
CA ASN A 529 -27.75 50.16 -87.71
C ASN A 529 -26.44 49.65 -87.07
N SER A 530 -25.33 50.37 -87.28
CA SER A 530 -24.04 50.08 -86.63
C SER A 530 -24.09 50.31 -85.12
N LEU A 531 -24.73 51.38 -84.66
CA LEU A 531 -24.96 51.65 -83.23
C LEU A 531 -25.89 50.61 -82.59
N LEU A 532 -26.97 50.21 -83.28
CA LEU A 532 -27.88 49.15 -82.82
C LEU A 532 -27.14 47.82 -82.61
N LYS A 533 -26.21 47.47 -83.52
CA LYS A 533 -25.39 46.27 -83.38
C LYS A 533 -24.52 46.30 -82.11
N HIS A 534 -23.77 47.38 -81.89
CA HIS A 534 -22.93 47.51 -80.68
C HIS A 534 -23.77 47.54 -79.39
N SER A 535 -24.94 48.17 -79.42
CA SER A 535 -25.85 48.22 -78.28
C SER A 535 -26.46 46.84 -77.97
N SER A 536 -26.73 46.01 -78.99
CA SER A 536 -27.13 44.60 -78.81
C SER A 536 -26.04 43.75 -78.14
N GLU A 537 -24.78 43.93 -78.54
CA GLU A 537 -23.61 43.27 -77.93
C GLU A 537 -23.41 43.71 -76.47
N LEU A 538 -23.62 45.00 -76.17
CA LEU A 538 -23.60 45.55 -74.82
C LEU A 538 -24.72 44.94 -73.94
N GLY A 539 -25.95 44.88 -74.45
CA GLY A 539 -27.08 44.25 -73.77
C GLY A 539 -26.81 42.79 -73.42
N SER A 540 -26.25 42.02 -74.37
CA SER A 540 -25.86 40.62 -74.14
C SER A 540 -24.78 40.48 -73.07
N SER A 541 -23.80 41.39 -73.04
CA SER A 541 -22.74 41.43 -72.04
C SER A 541 -23.28 41.77 -70.64
N ALA A 542 -24.19 42.74 -70.56
CA ALA A 542 -24.85 43.12 -69.32
C ALA A 542 -25.70 41.96 -68.74
N GLN A 543 -26.45 41.23 -69.57
CA GLN A 543 -27.17 40.02 -69.15
C GLN A 543 -26.25 38.92 -68.61
N LYS A 544 -25.03 38.78 -69.18
CA LYS A 544 -24.04 37.84 -68.65
C LYS A 544 -23.55 38.23 -67.26
N LEU A 545 -23.29 39.53 -67.03
CA LEU A 545 -22.93 40.05 -65.70
C LEU A 545 -24.07 39.87 -64.69
N LEU A 546 -25.32 40.10 -65.09
CA LEU A 546 -26.50 39.87 -64.25
C LEU A 546 -26.62 38.40 -63.79
N ARG A 547 -26.41 37.45 -64.70
CA ARG A 547 -26.37 36.00 -64.35
C ARG A 547 -25.23 35.67 -63.38
N GLN A 548 -24.06 36.29 -63.54
CA GLN A 548 -22.96 36.15 -62.58
C GLN A 548 -23.30 36.73 -61.21
N GLY A 549 -23.96 37.90 -61.19
CA GLY A 549 -24.50 38.51 -59.97
C GLY A 549 -25.47 37.57 -59.23
N GLN A 550 -26.40 36.95 -59.95
CA GLN A 550 -27.32 35.96 -59.37
C GLN A 550 -26.59 34.75 -58.79
N THR A 551 -25.53 34.26 -59.46
CA THR A 551 -24.71 33.15 -58.95
C THR A 551 -23.98 33.54 -57.65
N ILE A 552 -23.51 34.78 -57.53
CA ILE A 552 -22.88 35.28 -56.30
C ILE A 552 -23.91 35.37 -55.18
N ILE A 553 -25.13 35.83 -55.47
CA ILE A 553 -26.24 35.85 -54.50
C ILE A 553 -26.50 34.44 -53.97
N ASP A 554 -26.67 33.46 -54.85
CA ASP A 554 -26.98 32.08 -54.46
C ASP A 554 -25.84 31.46 -53.62
N ARG A 555 -24.58 31.76 -53.95
CA ARG A 555 -23.40 31.30 -53.19
C ARG A 555 -23.30 31.95 -51.81
N ALA A 556 -23.62 33.24 -51.70
CA ALA A 556 -23.64 33.95 -50.42
C ALA A 556 -24.71 33.36 -49.48
N SER A 557 -25.93 33.12 -49.99
CA SER A 557 -27.00 32.47 -49.21
C SER A 557 -26.63 31.03 -48.81
N ALA A 558 -25.96 30.27 -49.66
CA ALA A 558 -25.50 28.91 -49.33
C ALA A 558 -24.41 28.91 -48.24
N LEU A 559 -23.45 29.84 -48.30
CA LEU A 559 -22.43 30.01 -47.26
C LEU A 559 -23.06 30.42 -45.93
N ASN A 560 -24.01 31.35 -45.95
CA ASN A 560 -24.76 31.76 -44.76
C ASN A 560 -25.58 30.62 -44.14
N GLY A 561 -26.21 29.79 -44.97
CA GLY A 561 -26.89 28.57 -44.52
C GLY A 561 -25.93 27.58 -43.84
N THR A 562 -24.72 27.44 -44.38
CA THR A 562 -23.67 26.58 -43.79
C THR A 562 -23.19 27.14 -42.45
N MET A 563 -22.93 28.45 -42.38
CA MET A 563 -22.45 29.13 -41.18
C MET A 563 -23.51 29.08 -40.05
N ASN A 564 -24.78 29.35 -40.36
CA ASN A 564 -25.89 29.24 -39.40
C ASN A 564 -26.09 27.80 -38.89
N ARG A 565 -25.83 26.78 -39.70
CA ARG A 565 -25.92 25.37 -39.29
C ARG A 565 -24.82 25.01 -38.28
N TYR A 566 -23.57 25.41 -38.53
CA TYR A 566 -22.43 25.03 -37.69
C TYR A 566 -22.15 25.98 -36.53
N LYS A 567 -22.71 27.21 -36.51
CA LYS A 567 -22.61 28.15 -35.39
C LYS A 567 -22.93 27.48 -34.04
N PRO A 568 -24.13 26.90 -33.80
CA PRO A 568 -24.49 26.39 -32.49
C PRO A 568 -23.56 25.27 -32.02
N GLU A 569 -23.15 24.37 -32.92
CA GLU A 569 -22.22 23.28 -32.60
C GLU A 569 -20.80 23.80 -32.26
N THR A 570 -20.31 24.79 -33.01
CA THR A 570 -18.97 25.39 -32.78
C THR A 570 -18.93 26.17 -31.47
N VAL A 571 -19.96 26.98 -31.20
CA VAL A 571 -20.08 27.72 -29.93
C VAL A 571 -20.23 26.75 -28.75
N ALA A 572 -21.03 25.68 -28.90
CA ALA A 572 -21.16 24.66 -27.87
C ALA A 572 -19.83 23.93 -27.60
N ALA A 573 -19.08 23.54 -28.63
CA ALA A 573 -17.78 22.89 -28.47
C ALA A 573 -16.75 23.81 -27.78
N LEU A 574 -16.73 25.10 -28.12
CA LEU A 574 -15.88 26.09 -27.45
C LEU A 574 -16.28 26.29 -25.98
N LYS A 575 -17.58 26.28 -25.67
CA LYS A 575 -18.11 26.36 -24.31
C LYS A 575 -17.81 25.11 -23.48
N ASP A 576 -17.91 23.93 -24.06
CA ASP A 576 -17.52 22.67 -23.41
C ASP A 576 -16.01 22.64 -23.14
N THR A 577 -15.20 23.17 -24.07
CA THR A 577 -13.75 23.32 -23.88
C THR A 577 -13.44 24.34 -22.77
N GLU A 578 -14.20 25.43 -22.66
CA GLU A 578 -14.09 26.41 -21.58
C GLU A 578 -14.37 25.76 -20.22
N GLU A 579 -15.45 24.99 -20.10
CA GLU A 579 -15.81 24.29 -18.88
C GLU A 579 -14.79 23.19 -18.52
N LEU A 580 -14.29 22.44 -19.51
CA LEU A 580 -13.21 21.47 -19.30
C LEU A 580 -11.94 22.15 -18.78
N THR A 581 -11.56 23.27 -19.40
CA THR A 581 -10.41 24.10 -19.00
C THR A 581 -10.57 24.58 -17.57
N ARG A 582 -11.76 25.06 -17.18
CA ARG A 582 -12.08 25.48 -15.81
C ARG A 582 -11.97 24.32 -14.81
N ARG A 583 -12.48 23.14 -15.16
CA ARG A 583 -12.37 21.93 -14.33
C ARG A 583 -10.92 21.47 -14.18
N LEU A 584 -10.14 21.50 -15.26
CA LEU A 584 -8.72 21.17 -15.25
C LEU A 584 -7.94 22.13 -14.33
N THR A 585 -8.14 23.44 -14.47
CA THR A 585 -7.53 24.44 -13.59
C THR A 585 -7.88 24.19 -12.12
N ASN A 586 -9.14 23.88 -11.80
CA ASN A 586 -9.56 23.55 -10.45
C ASN A 586 -8.92 22.25 -9.92
N ALA A 587 -8.81 21.23 -10.76
CA ALA A 587 -8.16 19.97 -10.42
C ALA A 587 -6.64 20.16 -10.17
N LEU A 588 -5.97 20.95 -11.01
CA LEU A 588 -4.56 21.31 -10.83
C LEU A 588 -4.34 22.07 -9.53
N ASN A 589 -5.18 23.07 -9.23
CA ASN A 589 -5.14 23.81 -7.97
C ASN A 589 -5.39 22.91 -6.75
N SER A 590 -6.31 21.96 -6.86
CA SER A 590 -6.61 20.99 -5.80
C SER A 590 -5.46 20.01 -5.58
N SER A 591 -4.82 19.54 -6.66
CA SER A 591 -3.62 18.70 -6.59
C SER A 591 -2.43 19.46 -6.01
N ASN A 592 -2.29 20.74 -6.33
CA ASN A 592 -1.30 21.62 -5.76
C ASN A 592 -1.51 21.78 -4.24
N ALA A 593 -2.76 22.00 -3.81
CA ALA A 593 -3.11 22.06 -2.39
C ALA A 593 -2.85 20.73 -1.66
N PHE A 594 -3.19 19.60 -2.28
CA PHE A 594 -2.90 18.27 -1.73
C PHE A 594 -1.40 18.03 -1.58
N LEU A 595 -0.61 18.27 -2.63
CA LEU A 595 0.84 18.06 -2.58
C LEU A 595 1.51 18.99 -1.57
N SER A 596 1.03 20.23 -1.43
CA SER A 596 1.55 21.18 -0.44
C SER A 596 1.20 20.73 0.98
N SER A 597 -0.03 20.21 1.20
CA SER A 597 -0.41 19.62 2.48
C SER A 597 0.39 18.35 2.81
N PHE A 598 0.63 17.50 1.81
CA PHE A 598 1.44 16.29 1.95
C PHE A 598 2.90 16.63 2.28
N GLU A 599 3.48 17.59 1.55
CA GLU A 599 4.84 18.10 1.77
C GLU A 599 4.98 18.73 3.16
N SER A 600 4.05 19.60 3.58
CA SER A 600 4.01 20.18 4.92
C SER A 600 3.92 19.09 5.98
N THR A 601 3.02 18.11 5.82
CA THR A 601 2.86 17.00 6.76
C THR A 601 4.15 16.19 6.87
N MET A 602 4.83 15.95 5.76
CA MET A 602 6.12 15.26 5.74
C MET A 602 7.25 16.07 6.38
N LYS A 603 7.29 17.39 6.18
CA LYS A 603 8.26 18.30 6.82
C LYS A 603 7.99 18.40 8.34
N ASP A 604 6.74 18.54 8.75
CA ASP A 604 6.34 18.63 10.16
C ASP A 604 6.56 17.32 10.92
N SER A 605 6.38 16.18 10.23
CA SER A 605 6.60 14.86 10.83
C SER A 605 8.07 14.44 10.87
N ASP A 606 8.96 15.15 10.16
CA ASP A 606 10.37 14.79 9.97
C ASP A 606 11.12 14.62 11.31
N GLY A 607 11.02 15.62 12.19
CA GLY A 607 11.70 15.58 13.48
C GLY A 607 11.28 14.41 14.38
N ASN A 608 9.97 14.10 14.41
CA ASN A 608 9.43 13.03 15.24
C ASN A 608 9.66 11.63 14.62
N LEU A 609 9.52 11.52 13.30
CA LEU A 609 9.71 10.26 12.58
C LEU A 609 11.18 9.87 12.50
N ASP A 610 12.09 10.82 12.33
CA ASP A 610 13.50 10.49 12.20
C ASP A 610 14.21 10.47 13.55
N ALA A 611 14.29 11.61 14.25
CA ALA A 611 15.03 11.68 15.51
C ALA A 611 14.34 10.89 16.64
N GLY A 612 13.03 11.05 16.80
CA GLY A 612 12.25 10.34 17.82
C GLY A 612 12.29 8.81 17.64
N THR A 613 12.08 8.33 16.41
CA THR A 613 12.16 6.89 16.12
C THR A 613 13.59 6.37 16.25
N ARG A 614 14.61 7.13 15.81
CA ARG A 614 16.01 6.73 15.96
C ARG A 614 16.37 6.54 17.42
N ASP A 615 16.04 7.50 18.27
CA ASP A 615 16.39 7.46 19.68
C ASP A 615 15.63 6.33 20.40
N SER A 616 14.37 6.08 20.02
CA SER A 616 13.59 4.94 20.53
C SER A 616 14.14 3.58 20.08
N LEU A 617 14.49 3.43 18.80
CA LEU A 617 15.09 2.20 18.25
C LEU A 617 16.46 1.95 18.87
N SER A 618 17.31 2.98 18.96
CA SER A 618 18.63 2.89 19.57
C SER A 618 18.53 2.53 21.05
N GLY A 619 17.62 3.16 21.80
CA GLY A 619 17.39 2.84 23.20
C GLY A 619 16.91 1.40 23.40
N THR A 620 16.01 0.92 22.54
CA THR A 620 15.50 -0.46 22.61
C THR A 620 16.58 -1.48 22.24
N ILE A 621 17.39 -1.21 21.20
CA ILE A 621 18.52 -2.05 20.81
C ILE A 621 19.56 -2.12 21.93
N ASP A 622 19.84 -1.01 22.61
CA ASP A 622 20.77 -0.95 23.75
C ASP A 622 20.26 -1.77 24.95
N VAL A 623 18.98 -1.63 25.32
CA VAL A 623 18.36 -2.43 26.40
C VAL A 623 18.37 -3.92 26.08
N LEU A 624 18.08 -4.30 24.82
CA LEU A 624 18.18 -5.70 24.38
C LEU A 624 19.62 -6.20 24.41
N GLY A 625 20.59 -5.37 24.04
CA GLY A 625 22.02 -5.67 24.14
C GLY A 625 22.43 -5.95 25.59
N LYS A 626 22.12 -5.04 26.51
CA LYS A 626 22.39 -5.22 27.95
C LYS A 626 21.72 -6.47 28.54
N SER A 627 20.50 -6.78 28.07
CA SER A 627 19.79 -7.99 28.48
C SER A 627 20.48 -9.26 27.97
N LEU A 628 21.00 -9.24 26.73
CA LEU A 628 21.81 -10.34 26.17
C LEU A 628 23.15 -10.51 26.88
N ASP A 629 23.79 -9.41 27.29
CA ASP A 629 25.01 -9.43 28.10
C ASP A 629 24.74 -10.04 29.49
N GLY A 630 23.63 -9.65 30.14
CA GLY A 630 23.20 -10.26 31.40
C GLY A 630 22.89 -11.77 31.27
N ILE A 631 22.31 -12.20 30.13
CA ILE A 631 22.12 -13.63 29.83
C ILE A 631 23.48 -14.34 29.63
N ALA A 632 24.49 -13.67 29.09
CA ALA A 632 25.81 -14.28 28.93
C ALA A 632 26.51 -14.60 30.26
N GLU A 633 26.09 -13.96 31.36
CA GLU A 633 26.59 -14.21 32.72
C GLU A 633 25.86 -15.35 33.45
N THR A 634 24.81 -15.95 32.87
CA THR A 634 24.10 -17.10 33.48
C THR A 634 25.00 -18.30 33.81
N PRO A 635 26.06 -18.63 33.04
CA PRO A 635 26.98 -19.70 33.41
C PRO A 635 27.77 -19.40 34.70
N THR A 636 28.08 -18.13 34.96
CA THR A 636 28.75 -17.69 36.18
C THR A 636 27.85 -17.89 37.40
N ILE A 637 26.57 -17.54 37.28
CA ILE A 637 25.56 -17.72 38.34
C ILE A 637 25.30 -19.20 38.59
N ARG A 638 25.16 -20.00 37.53
CA ARG A 638 25.01 -21.46 37.63
C ARG A 638 26.16 -22.10 38.39
N LYS A 639 27.40 -21.72 38.05
CA LYS A 639 28.59 -22.20 38.76
C LYS A 639 28.60 -21.82 40.24
N ALA A 640 28.07 -20.65 40.61
CA ALA A 640 27.94 -20.25 42.01
C ALA A 640 26.85 -21.07 42.73
N ASN A 641 25.72 -21.34 42.06
CA ASN A 641 24.64 -22.20 42.55
C ASN A 641 25.14 -23.62 42.83
N ASP A 642 25.88 -24.22 41.89
CA ASP A 642 26.51 -25.54 42.03
C ASP A 642 27.47 -25.56 43.23
N ALA A 643 28.32 -24.54 43.36
CA ALA A 643 29.29 -24.47 44.45
C ALA A 643 28.65 -24.38 45.85
N VAL A 644 27.47 -23.77 45.97
CA VAL A 644 26.72 -23.70 47.25
C VAL A 644 26.16 -25.08 47.61
N LYS A 645 25.55 -25.78 46.65
CA LYS A 645 25.05 -27.14 46.84
C LYS A 645 26.19 -28.09 47.23
N ASP A 646 27.28 -28.09 46.46
CA ASP A 646 28.46 -28.94 46.71
C ASP A 646 29.07 -28.69 48.12
N ALA A 647 29.10 -27.44 48.57
CA ALA A 647 29.63 -27.10 49.89
C ALA A 647 28.71 -27.59 51.03
N PHE A 648 27.39 -27.51 50.83
CA PHE A 648 26.41 -28.01 51.78
C PHE A 648 26.49 -29.54 51.90
N ASP A 649 26.39 -30.26 50.77
CA ASP A 649 26.42 -31.73 50.71
C ASP A 649 27.69 -32.31 51.36
N LYS A 650 28.82 -31.63 51.18
CA LYS A 650 30.11 -32.05 51.73
C LYS A 650 30.18 -31.91 53.26
N GLU A 651 29.72 -30.80 53.82
CA GLU A 651 29.79 -30.60 55.28
C GLU A 651 28.72 -31.40 56.03
N THR A 652 27.55 -31.63 55.44
CA THR A 652 26.52 -32.49 56.01
C THR A 652 26.93 -33.97 55.97
N GLY A 653 27.44 -34.46 54.84
CA GLY A 653 27.92 -35.83 54.69
C GLY A 653 29.04 -36.20 55.66
N ARG A 654 29.88 -35.25 56.09
CA ARG A 654 30.97 -35.50 57.06
C ARG A 654 30.47 -35.97 58.44
N TYR A 655 29.30 -35.51 58.90
CA TYR A 655 28.78 -35.87 60.23
C TYR A 655 27.75 -37.00 60.21
N GLU A 656 27.35 -37.44 59.02
CA GLU A 656 26.42 -38.57 58.79
C GLU A 656 27.12 -39.83 58.25
N ASP A 657 27.99 -39.68 57.25
CA ASP A 657 28.64 -40.79 56.53
C ASP A 657 30.07 -41.06 57.01
N ASP A 658 30.87 -40.02 57.25
CA ASP A 658 32.25 -40.16 57.77
C ASP A 658 32.30 -40.43 59.29
N SER A 659 31.23 -40.05 60.00
CA SER A 659 30.98 -40.42 61.40
C SER A 659 29.50 -40.71 61.59
N ASN A 660 29.16 -41.60 62.51
CA ASN A 660 27.77 -41.92 62.83
C ASN A 660 27.17 -40.94 63.86
N LEU A 661 27.68 -39.70 63.97
CA LEU A 661 27.25 -38.76 65.01
C LEU A 661 25.78 -38.37 64.84
N LEU A 662 25.34 -38.01 63.63
CA LEU A 662 23.92 -37.72 63.36
C LEU A 662 23.03 -38.98 63.43
N ASN A 663 23.64 -40.16 63.40
CA ASN A 663 22.94 -41.44 63.55
C ASN A 663 22.88 -41.91 65.02
N LEU A 664 23.47 -41.14 65.96
CA LEU A 664 23.41 -41.40 67.39
C LEU A 664 22.00 -41.10 67.90
N ASP A 665 21.45 -42.06 68.65
CA ASP A 665 20.19 -41.94 69.36
C ASP A 665 20.45 -42.08 70.86
N ALA A 666 20.50 -40.93 71.54
CA ALA A 666 20.75 -40.85 72.98
C ALA A 666 19.61 -41.48 73.81
N GLU A 667 18.43 -41.68 73.23
CA GLU A 667 17.27 -42.31 73.87
C GLU A 667 17.18 -43.81 73.59
N ALA A 668 18.04 -44.35 72.71
CA ALA A 668 18.07 -45.77 72.39
C ALA A 668 18.45 -46.61 73.62
N LYS A 669 17.64 -47.65 73.87
CA LYS A 669 17.86 -48.58 74.99
C LYS A 669 19.11 -49.45 74.75
N PRO A 670 20.03 -49.58 75.72
CA PRO A 670 21.21 -50.43 75.60
C PRO A 670 20.88 -51.87 75.24
N ILE A 671 21.69 -52.46 74.36
CA ILE A 671 21.62 -53.88 74.04
C ILE A 671 22.63 -54.62 74.92
N SER A 672 22.26 -55.79 75.45
CA SER A 672 23.16 -56.63 76.25
C SER A 672 24.30 -57.20 75.39
N PHE A 673 25.50 -57.23 75.95
CA PHE A 673 26.70 -57.74 75.29
C PHE A 673 26.66 -59.25 75.08
N THR A 674 25.90 -59.98 75.88
CA THR A 674 25.89 -61.45 75.83
C THR A 674 24.75 -62.01 74.98
N SER A 675 23.61 -61.31 74.90
CA SER A 675 22.48 -61.71 74.04
C SER A 675 21.41 -60.62 73.95
N ALA A 676 20.87 -60.39 72.76
CA ALA A 676 19.70 -59.53 72.55
C ALA A 676 18.40 -60.09 73.18
N LYS A 677 18.40 -61.34 73.67
CA LYS A 677 17.26 -61.92 74.42
C LYS A 677 17.21 -61.44 75.87
N ASN A 678 18.31 -60.90 76.40
CA ASN A 678 18.31 -60.33 77.73
C ASN A 678 17.53 -59.00 77.75
N PRO A 679 16.88 -58.65 78.87
CA PRO A 679 16.36 -57.32 79.07
C PRO A 679 17.45 -56.25 78.84
N SER A 680 17.05 -55.08 78.34
CA SER A 680 17.96 -53.93 78.19
C SER A 680 18.69 -53.66 79.51
N PRO A 681 20.03 -53.66 79.51
CA PRO A 681 20.79 -53.24 80.68
C PRO A 681 20.48 -51.78 81.06
N GLY A 682 20.63 -51.45 82.34
CA GLY A 682 20.52 -50.08 82.84
C GLY A 682 21.72 -49.21 82.44
N SER A 683 22.89 -49.84 82.32
CA SER A 683 24.10 -49.22 81.79
C SER A 683 24.97 -50.28 81.10
N ILE A 684 25.70 -49.86 80.07
CA ILE A 684 26.72 -50.68 79.42
C ILE A 684 28.02 -49.87 79.30
N GLN A 685 29.15 -50.55 79.43
CA GLN A 685 30.46 -49.98 79.12
C GLN A 685 31.40 -51.09 78.64
N VAL A 686 32.32 -50.73 77.75
CA VAL A 686 33.42 -51.59 77.34
C VAL A 686 34.72 -50.97 77.83
N ILE A 687 35.55 -51.76 78.50
CA ILE A 687 36.87 -51.37 78.97
C ILE A 687 37.85 -52.37 78.39
N LEU A 688 38.81 -51.88 77.61
CA LEU A 688 39.87 -52.69 77.04
C LEU A 688 41.21 -52.22 77.58
N ARG A 689 42.15 -53.15 77.75
CA ARG A 689 43.50 -52.85 78.23
C ARG A 689 44.53 -53.59 77.39
N THR A 690 45.56 -52.89 76.92
CA THR A 690 46.71 -53.54 76.29
C THR A 690 47.72 -54.03 77.34
N GLU A 691 48.50 -55.04 77.00
CA GLU A 691 49.60 -55.53 77.84
C GLU A 691 50.62 -54.43 78.22
N GLU A 692 51.15 -54.53 79.43
CA GLU A 692 52.16 -53.62 80.00
C GLU A 692 53.55 -53.88 79.42
N ILE A 693 54.36 -52.83 79.27
CA ILE A 693 55.76 -52.96 78.83
C ILE A 693 56.66 -52.52 80.00
N ASN A 694 57.34 -53.47 80.65
CA ASN A 694 58.22 -53.21 81.81
C ASN A 694 59.47 -54.12 81.79
N VAL A 695 60.52 -53.74 82.52
CA VAL A 695 61.85 -54.40 82.56
C VAL A 695 61.87 -55.65 83.48
N GLU A 696 60.85 -55.88 84.30
CA GLU A 696 60.69 -57.10 85.11
C GLU A 696 59.52 -57.98 84.64
N SER A 697 59.77 -58.93 83.72
CA SER A 697 59.16 -60.30 83.70
C SER A 697 59.56 -61.12 82.47
N LYS A 698 60.47 -62.09 82.66
CA LYS A 698 60.46 -63.37 81.92
C LYS A 698 59.61 -64.35 82.75
N GLU A 699 58.32 -64.09 82.81
CA GLU A 699 57.28 -65.02 83.26
C GLU A 699 55.97 -64.45 82.69
N GLU A 700 55.18 -65.27 81.98
CA GLU A 700 53.87 -64.88 81.44
C GLU A 700 52.99 -64.37 82.59
N SER A 701 52.92 -63.06 82.77
CA SER A 701 52.03 -62.43 83.74
C SER A 701 50.76 -61.95 83.04
N THR A 702 49.86 -62.88 82.75
CA THR A 702 48.43 -62.56 82.65
C THR A 702 47.92 -62.35 84.09
N GLU A 703 48.23 -61.20 84.71
CA GLU A 703 47.52 -60.80 85.94
C GLU A 703 46.07 -60.44 85.56
N ASP A 704 45.18 -61.34 85.95
CA ASP A 704 43.73 -61.30 85.80
C ASP A 704 43.13 -59.97 86.32
N LEU A 705 42.19 -59.38 85.57
CA LEU A 705 41.57 -58.08 85.89
C LEU A 705 40.77 -58.09 87.21
N GLU A 706 40.58 -59.26 87.82
CA GLU A 706 39.71 -59.46 89.00
C GLU A 706 40.40 -59.53 90.37
N LYS A 707 41.72 -59.32 90.52
CA LYS A 707 42.37 -59.39 91.86
C LYS A 707 42.43 -58.04 92.59
N GLU A 708 41.73 -57.95 93.73
CA GLU A 708 41.92 -56.89 94.73
C GLU A 708 43.34 -56.92 95.32
N LYS A 709 44.10 -55.82 95.15
CA LYS A 709 45.23 -55.47 96.01
C LYS A 709 44.86 -54.20 96.81
N GLU A 710 44.77 -54.33 98.12
CA GLU A 710 44.51 -53.24 99.07
C GLU A 710 45.59 -52.14 98.99
N LYS A 711 45.29 -51.11 98.19
CA LYS A 711 45.69 -49.68 98.24
C LYS A 711 45.56 -49.11 96.80
N MET A 712 44.90 -47.96 96.64
CA MET A 712 44.58 -47.33 95.34
C MET A 712 45.70 -47.46 94.29
N GLY A 713 45.50 -48.36 93.32
CA GLY A 713 46.42 -48.60 92.22
C GLY A 713 46.30 -47.56 91.08
N PRO A 714 47.29 -47.50 90.16
CA PRO A 714 47.28 -46.61 88.99
C PRO A 714 46.03 -46.73 88.12
N PHE A 715 45.51 -47.96 87.96
CA PHE A 715 44.31 -48.26 87.18
C PHE A 715 43.04 -47.62 87.74
N GLN A 716 42.82 -47.70 89.06
CA GLN A 716 41.67 -47.07 89.73
C GLN A 716 41.71 -45.54 89.63
N ARG A 717 42.90 -44.94 89.60
CA ARG A 717 43.07 -43.49 89.35
C ARG A 717 42.74 -43.13 87.91
N MET A 718 43.13 -43.97 86.95
CA MET A 718 42.85 -43.74 85.54
C MET A 718 41.34 -43.74 85.25
N ILE A 719 40.60 -44.73 85.77
CA ILE A 719 39.13 -44.80 85.65
C ILE A 719 38.46 -43.55 86.25
N GLN A 720 38.90 -43.08 87.43
CA GLN A 720 38.37 -41.85 88.02
C GLN A 720 38.64 -40.60 87.17
N VAL A 721 39.80 -40.54 86.51
CA VAL A 721 40.15 -39.42 85.63
C VAL A 721 39.32 -39.47 84.36
N PHE A 722 39.11 -40.64 83.76
CA PHE A 722 38.19 -40.78 82.64
C PHE A 722 36.76 -40.38 83.02
N GLN A 723 36.25 -40.78 84.19
CA GLN A 723 34.93 -40.36 84.68
C GLN A 723 34.84 -38.83 84.88
N LYS A 724 35.90 -38.20 85.40
CA LYS A 724 35.96 -36.74 85.56
C LYS A 724 36.05 -36.01 84.23
N ILE A 725 36.79 -36.55 83.26
CA ILE A 725 36.89 -35.97 81.91
C ILE A 725 35.57 -36.15 81.18
N TRP A 726 34.89 -37.29 81.35
CA TRP A 726 33.54 -37.49 80.84
C TRP A 726 32.55 -36.49 81.44
N GLN A 727 32.62 -36.22 82.75
CA GLN A 727 31.82 -35.15 83.37
C GLN A 727 32.17 -33.76 82.84
N ALA A 728 33.45 -33.46 82.65
CA ALA A 728 33.89 -32.17 82.09
C ALA A 728 33.49 -32.00 80.62
N VAL A 729 33.49 -33.08 79.82
CA VAL A 729 32.95 -33.09 78.45
C VAL A 729 31.45 -32.88 78.51
N ALA A 730 30.73 -33.58 79.39
CA ALA A 730 29.30 -33.37 79.60
C ALA A 730 28.93 -31.95 80.06
N ASP A 731 29.81 -31.28 80.82
CA ASP A 731 29.64 -29.89 81.24
C ASP A 731 30.03 -28.89 80.14
N ALA A 732 31.01 -29.21 79.27
CA ALA A 732 31.38 -28.39 78.12
C ALA A 732 30.30 -28.37 77.02
N PHE A 733 29.43 -29.38 76.99
CA PHE A 733 28.22 -29.40 76.17
C PHE A 733 27.00 -28.77 76.89
N LYS A 734 27.14 -28.20 78.10
CA LYS A 734 26.05 -27.43 78.77
C LYS A 734 26.06 -25.92 78.46
N GLU A 735 27.16 -25.39 77.93
CA GLU A 735 27.19 -24.09 77.24
C GLU A 735 27.00 -24.30 75.74
#